data_AF-A0AAD1Y3S3-F1
#
_entry.id   AF-A0AAD1Y3S3-F1
#
_cell.length_a   1.000
_cell.length_b   1.000
_cell.length_c   1.000
_cell.angle_alpha   90.00
_cell.angle_beta   90.00
_cell.angle_gamma   90.00
#
_symmetry.space_group_name_H-M   'P 1'
#
loop_
_entity.id
_entity.type
_entity.pdbx_description
1 polymer ?
#
loop_
_entity_poly.entity_id
_entity_poly.type
_entity_poly.pdbx_seq_one_letter_code
_entity_poly.pdbx_strand_id
1 'polypeptide(L)'
;MNDEELKEFGWYKNAPKQGFNSRKAKASTYKSLKKNAQKDVGINAQHIKGSNSWAISGKHTKSRKAILANDPHLSNGIPSFWHASKIEYEDGTYVVGSATPGIPAHGSFSTDKISVGITTVHVDNSDIYEEEIRGDSYLFKGKLLPLETREEVIKIKGKQPIKYQVKSTHHGPLLDDYALALSNLRTSLPPELPKGNFSLAWIGLDPHEDTSFHTFLNILKANDVFEITELLVGVKRKETKTKKEDIIVPKGFTQNIMYADHKGNIGYTMSGSLVKRKNRGFGTHISKGSTGENEWIGTIPPNQRPYIINPKKGYLVAANGPTSSLNINSQAVTYMGLQPRATRIDQLVSELVQKKSGKITANDMMEVMKDTKDIVAEKNVKYLIKMSEKYIKTLKDKSLEHKIVLEIIKKLKTWQGNFGVDSVEPSYYAVWTRRVMKNFLPEEMIIDETFKIDILNKANSRLTLFRDILNNSTKEEKYCTRYENKTVSSCGELFYLSLRDTAKEFTQKGKLREIQWGQIHRAMYSYGPFSKSEMLQKLGFGTRYTSVGGSEDTVHVHCFDLSDPFFNSGRSANSKLVVDHGEGTYLSIDTGISENIFSGHNFDLNERHTNTDLILMKSLKEVMASADKEADIKINA
;
A
#
# COMPACT_ATOMS: atom_id res chain seq x y z
N MET A 1 -1.46 17.62 3.53
CA MET A 1 -1.27 19.07 3.72
C MET A 1 -1.51 19.76 2.39
N ASN A 2 -2.03 20.99 2.39
CA ASN A 2 -2.16 21.81 1.19
C ASN A 2 -0.84 22.55 0.87
N ASP A 3 -0.78 23.20 -0.29
CA ASP A 3 0.42 23.91 -0.76
C ASP A 3 0.85 25.07 0.16
N GLU A 4 -0.09 25.73 0.84
CA GLU A 4 0.21 26.84 1.76
C GLU A 4 0.85 26.32 3.05
N GLU A 5 0.27 25.28 3.65
CA GLU A 5 0.81 24.61 4.84
C GLU A 5 2.25 24.10 4.58
N LEU A 6 2.55 23.63 3.37
CA LEU A 6 3.88 23.14 3.00
C LEU A 6 4.91 24.25 2.78
N LYS A 7 4.47 25.45 2.41
CA LYS A 7 5.37 26.61 2.26
C LYS A 7 5.98 27.01 3.60
N GLU A 8 5.23 26.90 4.69
CA GLU A 8 5.70 27.24 6.05
C GLU A 8 6.92 26.39 6.46
N PHE A 9 6.99 25.14 6.01
CA PHE A 9 8.11 24.24 6.31
C PHE A 9 9.29 24.38 5.34
N GLY A 10 9.22 25.24 4.31
CA GLY A 10 10.23 25.31 3.25
C GLY A 10 10.26 24.08 2.33
N TRP A 11 9.20 23.26 2.41
CA TRP A 11 9.04 22.03 1.64
C TRP A 11 8.35 22.25 0.30
N TYR A 12 7.79 23.42 0.07
CA TYR A 12 7.15 23.75 -1.20
C TYR A 12 8.13 24.44 -2.16
N LYS A 13 8.25 23.94 -3.40
CA LYS A 13 8.84 24.69 -4.52
C LYS A 13 7.77 24.90 -5.58
N ASN A 14 7.78 26.07 -6.25
CA ASN A 14 7.12 26.24 -7.55
C ASN A 14 7.84 25.35 -8.58
N ALA A 15 7.70 24.02 -8.50
CA ALA A 15 7.98 23.18 -9.63
C ALA A 15 7.00 23.64 -10.72
N PRO A 16 7.45 23.93 -11.96
CA PRO A 16 6.50 24.09 -13.05
C PRO A 16 5.62 22.85 -12.98
N LYS A 17 4.28 23.03 -12.95
CA LYS A 17 3.33 21.91 -13.02
C LYS A 17 3.94 20.94 -14.01
N GLN A 18 4.40 19.77 -13.57
CA GLN A 18 4.72 18.70 -14.49
C GLN A 18 3.38 18.16 -15.01
N GLY A 19 2.57 19.03 -15.60
CA GLY A 19 1.83 18.62 -16.77
C GLY A 19 2.91 18.21 -17.74
N PHE A 20 2.83 16.97 -18.23
CA PHE A 20 3.49 16.56 -19.45
C PHE A 20 3.27 17.68 -20.48
N ASN A 21 4.24 18.59 -20.61
CA ASN A 21 4.11 19.73 -21.50
C ASN A 21 4.50 19.21 -22.88
N SER A 22 3.55 18.51 -23.50
CA SER A 22 3.67 17.82 -24.79
C SER A 22 4.13 18.74 -25.93
N ARG A 23 4.14 20.06 -25.71
CA ARG A 23 4.48 21.06 -26.73
C ARG A 23 5.95 21.49 -26.79
N LYS A 24 6.81 21.15 -25.80
CA LYS A 24 8.24 21.55 -25.82
C LYS A 24 9.25 20.41 -25.97
N ALA A 25 8.80 19.17 -26.16
CA ALA A 25 9.67 18.07 -26.52
C ALA A 25 10.05 18.20 -28.01
N LYS A 26 11.25 18.74 -28.30
CA LYS A 26 11.82 18.78 -29.66
C LYS A 26 11.80 17.37 -30.27
N ALA A 27 11.71 17.26 -31.60
CA ALA A 27 11.55 16.00 -32.33
C ALA A 27 12.61 14.90 -32.00
N SER A 28 13.77 15.27 -31.45
CA SER A 28 14.78 14.33 -30.92
C SER A 28 14.36 13.64 -29.62
N THR A 29 13.51 14.29 -28.81
CA THR A 29 12.90 13.75 -27.60
C THR A 29 11.78 12.75 -27.90
N TYR A 30 11.17 12.75 -29.09
CA TYR A 30 10.11 11.80 -29.42
C TYR A 30 10.66 10.38 -29.69
N LYS A 31 11.87 10.29 -30.25
CA LYS A 31 12.59 9.01 -30.44
C LYS A 31 13.16 8.50 -29.10
N SER A 32 13.60 9.39 -28.21
CA SER A 32 13.99 9.03 -26.84
C SER A 32 12.79 8.65 -25.97
N LEU A 33 11.63 9.32 -26.11
CA LEU A 33 10.38 8.97 -25.45
C LEU A 33 9.84 7.62 -25.94
N LYS A 34 10.12 7.19 -27.17
CA LYS A 34 9.73 5.86 -27.64
C LYS A 34 10.62 4.75 -27.01
N LYS A 35 11.90 5.03 -26.80
CA LYS A 35 12.86 4.15 -26.10
C LYS A 35 12.70 4.20 -24.57
N ASN A 36 12.23 5.34 -24.06
CA ASN A 36 12.02 5.59 -22.63
C ASN A 36 10.59 5.31 -22.20
N ALA A 37 9.56 5.29 -23.05
CA ALA A 37 8.23 4.86 -22.65
C ALA A 37 8.24 3.40 -22.15
N GLN A 38 9.13 2.55 -22.68
CA GLN A 38 9.37 1.21 -22.14
C GLN A 38 10.00 1.23 -20.73
N LYS A 39 10.73 2.30 -20.36
CA LYS A 39 11.27 2.52 -19.00
C LYS A 39 10.29 3.29 -18.09
N ASP A 40 9.70 4.37 -18.55
CA ASP A 40 8.87 5.31 -17.80
C ASP A 40 7.45 4.76 -17.53
N VAL A 41 6.88 3.94 -18.42
CA VAL A 41 5.60 3.24 -18.17
C VAL A 41 5.77 2.11 -17.14
N GLY A 42 6.99 1.56 -17.02
CA GLY A 42 7.33 0.54 -16.01
C GLY A 42 7.66 1.13 -14.64
N ILE A 43 8.34 2.28 -14.60
CA ILE A 43 8.87 2.86 -13.35
C ILE A 43 7.80 3.62 -12.54
N ASN A 44 6.83 4.29 -13.18
CA ASN A 44 5.85 5.14 -12.47
C ASN A 44 4.46 4.51 -12.25
N ALA A 45 4.21 3.29 -12.74
CA ALA A 45 2.93 2.59 -12.57
C ALA A 45 2.94 1.57 -11.42
N GLN A 46 3.63 1.86 -10.31
CA GLN A 46 3.53 1.00 -9.13
C GLN A 46 2.16 1.25 -8.45
N HIS A 47 1.33 0.21 -8.34
CA HIS A 47 0.15 0.25 -7.48
C HIS A 47 0.60 0.15 -6.03
N ILE A 48 0.25 1.13 -5.20
CA ILE A 48 0.43 0.97 -3.75
C ILE A 48 -0.70 0.12 -3.21
N LYS A 49 -0.38 -1.16 -3.00
CA LYS A 49 -1.08 -1.98 -2.02
C LYS A 49 -0.69 -1.45 -0.64
N GLY A 50 -1.64 -0.96 0.16
CA GLY A 50 -1.25 -0.42 1.46
C GLY A 50 -2.39 0.07 2.34
N SER A 51 -2.04 0.41 3.59
CA SER A 51 -2.86 0.84 4.73
C SER A 51 -3.71 2.11 4.52
N ASN A 52 -4.84 2.24 5.23
CA ASN A 52 -5.49 3.55 5.40
C ASN A 52 -5.39 4.03 6.85
N SER A 53 -5.43 5.34 7.04
CA SER A 53 -5.67 5.96 8.34
C SER A 53 -6.30 7.33 8.18
N TRP A 54 -7.24 7.66 9.06
CA TRP A 54 -7.82 9.00 9.14
C TRP A 54 -8.18 9.35 10.58
N ALA A 55 -8.26 10.65 10.85
CA ALA A 55 -8.63 11.16 12.15
C ALA A 55 -9.64 12.31 12.02
N ILE A 56 -10.58 12.38 12.94
CA ILE A 56 -11.63 13.40 13.00
C ILE A 56 -11.52 14.12 14.33
N SER A 57 -11.43 15.44 14.29
CA SER A 57 -11.34 16.30 15.46
C SER A 57 -12.63 16.25 16.28
N GLY A 58 -12.50 16.45 17.59
CA GLY A 58 -13.61 16.63 18.52
C GLY A 58 -14.64 17.68 18.11
N LYS A 59 -14.27 18.63 17.23
CA LYS A 59 -15.21 19.59 16.63
C LYS A 59 -16.39 18.93 15.89
N HIS A 60 -16.18 17.73 15.34
CA HIS A 60 -17.16 17.06 14.47
C HIS A 60 -17.76 15.79 15.08
N THR A 61 -17.25 15.33 16.22
CA THR A 61 -17.65 14.06 16.84
C THR A 61 -18.73 14.27 17.89
N LYS A 62 -19.50 13.22 18.16
CA LYS A 62 -20.56 13.22 19.19
C LYS A 62 -20.00 13.43 20.59
N SER A 63 -18.87 12.81 20.91
CA SER A 63 -18.22 12.86 22.22
C SER A 63 -17.43 14.15 22.47
N ARG A 64 -17.25 15.00 21.45
CA ARG A 64 -16.33 16.14 21.43
C ARG A 64 -14.86 15.77 21.63
N LYS A 65 -14.52 14.48 21.63
CA LYS A 65 -13.15 13.96 21.63
C LYS A 65 -12.80 13.42 20.26
N ALA A 66 -11.52 13.25 19.96
CA ALA A 66 -11.12 12.86 18.63
C ALA A 66 -11.43 11.38 18.36
N ILE A 67 -11.65 11.05 17.09
CA ILE A 67 -11.79 9.67 16.61
C ILE A 67 -10.65 9.38 15.62
N LEU A 68 -9.97 8.25 15.77
CA LEU A 68 -8.94 7.76 14.85
C LEU A 68 -9.33 6.40 14.29
N ALA A 69 -9.10 6.20 13.00
CA ALA A 69 -9.30 4.93 12.30
C ALA A 69 -8.02 4.51 11.57
N ASN A 70 -7.70 3.22 11.58
CA ASN A 70 -6.54 2.65 10.90
C ASN A 70 -6.73 1.17 10.56
N ASP A 71 -6.35 0.79 9.35
CA ASP A 71 -6.45 -0.58 8.83
C ASP A 71 -5.20 -0.94 8.00
N PRO A 72 -4.11 -1.43 8.63
CA PRO A 72 -2.89 -1.78 7.91
C PRO A 72 -3.06 -2.98 6.96
N HIS A 73 -2.68 -2.80 5.68
CA HIS A 73 -2.84 -3.82 4.64
C HIS A 73 -1.53 -4.55 4.31
N LEU A 74 -1.37 -5.81 4.75
CA LEU A 74 -0.20 -6.67 4.52
C LEU A 74 -0.60 -7.98 3.84
N SER A 75 0.39 -8.82 3.55
CA SER A 75 0.11 -10.14 2.98
C SER A 75 -0.63 -11.03 3.98
N ASN A 76 -1.64 -11.74 3.49
CA ASN A 76 -2.50 -12.59 4.30
C ASN A 76 -1.77 -13.89 4.63
N GLY A 77 -1.91 -14.33 5.87
CA GLY A 77 -1.27 -15.54 6.40
C GLY A 77 -2.02 -16.06 7.61
N ILE A 78 -1.72 -17.31 7.97
CA ILE A 78 -2.05 -17.86 9.28
C ILE A 78 -0.73 -18.26 9.95
N PRO A 79 -0.42 -17.73 11.14
CA PRO A 79 -1.21 -16.78 11.94
C PRO A 79 -1.31 -15.36 11.32
N SER A 80 -2.18 -14.52 11.89
CA SER A 80 -2.19 -13.08 11.55
C SER A 80 -0.81 -12.47 11.79
N PHE A 81 -0.45 -11.47 10.98
CA PHE A 81 0.74 -10.67 11.25
C PHE A 81 0.60 -9.88 12.56
N TRP A 82 -0.61 -9.45 12.91
CA TRP A 82 -0.89 -8.64 14.09
C TRP A 82 -1.46 -9.48 15.21
N HIS A 83 -0.98 -9.23 16.43
CA HIS A 83 -1.56 -9.74 17.66
C HIS A 83 -2.36 -8.63 18.36
N ALA A 84 -3.65 -8.85 18.58
CA ALA A 84 -4.51 -7.90 19.27
C ALA A 84 -4.34 -8.06 20.79
N SER A 85 -3.93 -7.00 21.49
CA SER A 85 -3.80 -7.08 22.95
C SER A 85 -4.12 -5.77 23.63
N LYS A 86 -4.53 -5.88 24.90
CA LYS A 86 -4.62 -4.78 25.86
C LYS A 86 -3.73 -5.11 27.05
N ILE A 87 -2.88 -4.17 27.43
CA ILE A 87 -2.01 -4.23 28.60
C ILE A 87 -2.44 -3.09 29.52
N GLU A 88 -2.88 -3.43 30.73
CA GLU A 88 -3.25 -2.48 31.77
C GLU A 88 -2.21 -2.52 32.89
N TYR A 89 -1.81 -1.35 33.37
CA TYR A 89 -0.85 -1.18 34.45
C TYR A 89 -1.57 -0.85 35.77
N GLU A 90 -0.91 -1.09 36.90
CA GLU A 90 -1.48 -0.86 38.24
C GLU A 90 -1.86 0.61 38.50
N ASP A 91 -1.18 1.55 37.84
CA ASP A 91 -1.48 2.98 37.91
C ASP A 91 -2.74 3.39 37.12
N GLY A 92 -3.40 2.44 36.48
CA GLY A 92 -4.62 2.63 35.69
C GLY A 92 -4.37 3.06 34.24
N THR A 93 -3.11 3.25 33.83
CA THR A 93 -2.78 3.47 32.42
C THR A 93 -2.91 2.17 31.63
N TYR A 94 -3.13 2.29 30.33
CA TYR A 94 -3.20 1.13 29.45
C TYR A 94 -2.65 1.43 28.06
N VAL A 95 -2.31 0.36 27.35
CA VAL A 95 -2.13 0.37 25.90
C VAL A 95 -2.99 -0.73 25.30
N VAL A 96 -3.71 -0.43 24.23
CA VAL A 96 -4.52 -1.40 23.49
C VAL A 96 -4.34 -1.20 21.99
N GLY A 97 -4.20 -2.29 21.25
CA GLY A 97 -4.05 -2.22 19.81
C GLY A 97 -3.48 -3.48 19.19
N SER A 98 -2.77 -3.30 18.07
CA SER A 98 -2.11 -4.37 17.33
C SER A 98 -0.59 -4.34 17.52
N ALA A 99 -0.07 -5.39 18.14
CA ALA A 99 1.36 -5.65 18.32
C ALA A 99 1.88 -6.61 17.26
N THR A 100 3.17 -6.54 16.98
CA THR A 100 3.87 -7.56 16.19
C THR A 100 4.40 -8.61 17.16
N PRO A 101 4.08 -9.92 17.00
CA PRO A 101 4.63 -10.96 17.84
C PRO A 101 6.16 -10.87 17.98
N GLY A 102 6.66 -10.92 19.21
CA GLY A 102 8.08 -10.78 19.54
C GLY A 102 8.58 -9.33 19.69
N ILE A 103 7.76 -8.32 19.41
CA ILE A 103 8.10 -6.90 19.62
C ILE A 103 7.23 -6.35 20.76
N PRO A 104 7.83 -5.81 21.85
CA PRO A 104 7.06 -5.27 22.99
C PRO A 104 6.53 -3.86 22.72
N ALA A 105 5.88 -3.67 21.56
CA ALA A 105 5.24 -2.41 21.18
C ALA A 105 4.09 -2.68 20.19
N HIS A 106 3.05 -1.86 20.29
CA HIS A 106 1.96 -1.84 19.33
C HIS A 106 2.29 -0.89 18.17
N GLY A 107 2.08 -1.34 16.94
CA GLY A 107 2.28 -0.50 15.75
C GLY A 107 1.13 0.49 15.55
N SER A 108 -0.09 0.07 15.89
CA SER A 108 -1.30 0.88 15.86
C SER A 108 -2.05 0.66 17.16
N PHE A 109 -2.34 1.72 17.91
CA PHE A 109 -2.80 1.61 19.30
C PHE A 109 -3.51 2.85 19.83
N SER A 110 -4.08 2.70 21.01
CA SER A 110 -4.47 3.80 21.89
C SER A 110 -4.02 3.56 23.33
N THR A 111 -3.94 4.67 24.06
CA THR A 111 -3.86 4.70 25.52
C THR A 111 -5.14 5.34 26.07
N ASP A 112 -5.16 5.66 27.36
CA ASP A 112 -6.19 6.50 27.97
C ASP A 112 -6.21 7.94 27.42
N LYS A 113 -5.11 8.39 26.78
CA LYS A 113 -4.94 9.80 26.38
C LYS A 113 -4.79 10.00 24.89
N ILE A 114 -4.16 9.08 24.18
CA ILE A 114 -3.75 9.25 22.78
C ILE A 114 -4.09 8.02 21.94
N SER A 115 -4.08 8.18 20.62
CA SER A 115 -4.15 7.09 19.67
C SER A 115 -3.23 7.34 18.49
N VAL A 116 -2.64 6.28 17.95
CA VAL A 116 -1.69 6.31 16.84
C VAL A 116 -2.11 5.28 15.80
N GLY A 117 -2.22 5.72 14.55
CA GLY A 117 -2.41 4.89 13.37
C GLY A 117 -1.23 5.04 12.40
N ILE A 118 -0.89 3.95 11.71
CA ILE A 118 0.26 3.93 10.81
C ILE A 118 -0.13 3.54 9.38
N THR A 119 0.47 4.21 8.41
CA THR A 119 0.45 3.77 7.00
C THR A 119 1.84 3.89 6.40
N THR A 120 2.23 3.02 5.47
CA THR A 120 3.54 3.13 4.83
C THR A 120 3.66 4.45 4.09
N VAL A 121 4.76 5.15 4.33
CA VAL A 121 5.20 6.28 3.54
C VAL A 121 6.34 5.78 2.64
N HIS A 122 6.19 5.93 1.33
CA HIS A 122 7.15 5.44 0.36
C HIS A 122 8.34 6.40 0.23
N VAL A 123 9.05 6.57 1.35
CA VAL A 123 10.27 7.39 1.43
C VAL A 123 11.39 6.70 0.66
N ASP A 124 12.17 7.49 -0.05
CA ASP A 124 13.41 7.04 -0.70
C ASP A 124 14.57 7.01 0.31
N ASN A 125 14.64 5.94 1.10
CA ASN A 125 15.64 5.73 2.16
C ASN A 125 16.68 4.64 1.84
N SER A 126 16.72 4.18 0.59
CA SER A 126 17.66 3.17 0.11
C SER A 126 18.20 3.55 -1.26
N ASP A 127 19.50 3.32 -1.47
CA ASP A 127 20.18 3.53 -2.73
C ASP A 127 20.94 2.31 -3.18
N ILE A 128 21.04 2.15 -4.50
CA ILE A 128 21.87 1.13 -5.13
C ILE A 128 23.05 1.84 -5.78
N TYR A 129 24.26 1.38 -5.47
CA TYR A 129 25.48 1.84 -6.12
C TYR A 129 26.07 0.73 -6.97
N GLU A 130 26.43 1.04 -8.22
CA GLU A 130 27.27 0.20 -9.06
C GLU A 130 28.74 0.43 -8.69
N GLU A 131 29.37 -0.61 -8.18
CA GLU A 131 30.72 -0.59 -7.62
C GLU A 131 31.75 -1.10 -8.63
N GLU A 132 32.88 -0.38 -8.72
CA GLU A 132 34.01 -0.82 -9.54
C GLU A 132 34.98 -1.63 -8.68
N ILE A 133 34.82 -2.95 -8.71
CA ILE A 133 35.63 -3.91 -7.94
C ILE A 133 36.91 -4.26 -8.71
N ARG A 134 38.06 -4.26 -8.01
CA ARG A 134 39.37 -4.67 -8.50
C ARG A 134 40.07 -5.54 -7.44
N GLY A 135 40.04 -6.87 -7.64
CA GLY A 135 40.53 -7.82 -6.64
C GLY A 135 39.73 -7.73 -5.34
N ASP A 136 40.41 -7.62 -4.20
CA ASP A 136 39.79 -7.45 -2.87
C ASP A 136 39.62 -5.98 -2.49
N SER A 137 39.46 -5.11 -3.48
CA SER A 137 39.29 -3.66 -3.30
C SER A 137 38.27 -3.10 -4.28
N TYR A 138 37.80 -1.89 -4.02
CA TYR A 138 36.90 -1.15 -4.89
C TYR A 138 37.39 0.29 -5.09
N LEU A 139 37.10 0.89 -6.25
CA LEU A 139 37.49 2.26 -6.56
C LEU A 139 36.50 3.24 -5.94
N PHE A 140 37.00 4.24 -5.21
CA PHE A 140 36.23 5.37 -4.69
C PHE A 140 37.04 6.67 -4.79
N LYS A 141 36.51 7.67 -5.51
CA LYS A 141 37.13 8.99 -5.73
C LYS A 141 38.61 8.89 -6.14
N GLY A 142 38.90 7.96 -7.05
CA GLY A 142 40.26 7.72 -7.57
C GLY A 142 41.18 6.90 -6.67
N LYS A 143 40.72 6.43 -5.50
CA LYS A 143 41.48 5.59 -4.58
C LYS A 143 40.91 4.17 -4.54
N LEU A 144 41.78 3.17 -4.46
CA LEU A 144 41.35 1.80 -4.16
C LEU A 144 41.22 1.64 -2.64
N LEU A 145 40.03 1.26 -2.19
CA LEU A 145 39.71 0.96 -0.80
C LEU A 145 39.48 -0.54 -0.64
N PRO A 146 39.94 -1.17 0.45
CA PRO A 146 39.72 -2.61 0.66
C PRO A 146 38.24 -2.93 0.86
N LEU A 147 37.81 -4.10 0.40
CA LEU A 147 36.50 -4.65 0.73
C LEU A 147 36.51 -5.16 2.17
N GLU A 148 35.47 -4.83 2.92
CA GLU A 148 35.22 -5.49 4.20
C GLU A 148 34.63 -6.87 3.90
N THR A 149 35.21 -7.94 4.46
CA THR A 149 34.74 -9.31 4.26
C THR A 149 34.44 -9.95 5.61
N ARG A 150 33.25 -10.54 5.75
CA ARG A 150 32.89 -11.40 6.88
C ARG A 150 32.42 -12.77 6.40
N GLU A 151 32.84 -13.83 7.08
CA GLU A 151 32.37 -15.19 6.83
C GLU A 151 31.10 -15.44 7.66
N GLU A 152 30.03 -15.84 6.98
CA GLU A 152 28.78 -16.30 7.57
C GLU A 152 28.66 -17.81 7.35
N VAL A 153 28.21 -18.55 8.36
CA VAL A 153 28.02 -20.00 8.26
C VAL A 153 26.52 -20.33 8.31
N ILE A 154 25.95 -20.64 7.14
CA ILE A 154 24.54 -20.98 6.99
C ILE A 154 24.38 -22.49 7.21
N LYS A 155 23.81 -22.86 8.36
CA LYS A 155 23.50 -24.27 8.68
C LYS A 155 22.22 -24.70 7.95
N ILE A 156 22.29 -25.78 7.17
CA ILE A 156 21.15 -26.31 6.42
C ILE A 156 20.75 -27.67 6.99
N LYS A 157 19.49 -27.81 7.42
CA LYS A 157 18.98 -29.06 7.98
C LYS A 157 19.17 -30.22 6.98
N GLY A 158 19.86 -31.27 7.42
CA GLY A 158 20.12 -32.47 6.59
C GLY A 158 21.19 -32.30 5.51
N LYS A 159 21.91 -31.17 5.47
CA LYS A 159 23.00 -30.91 4.51
C LYS A 159 24.21 -30.31 5.22
N GLN A 160 25.34 -30.28 4.53
CA GLN A 160 26.54 -29.60 5.04
C GLN A 160 26.30 -28.09 5.14
N PRO A 161 26.85 -27.40 6.16
CA PRO A 161 26.78 -25.94 6.25
C PRO A 161 27.42 -25.28 5.04
N ILE A 162 26.84 -24.18 4.58
CA ILE A 162 27.42 -23.34 3.55
C ILE A 162 28.18 -22.21 4.24
N LYS A 163 29.47 -22.08 3.93
CA LYS A 163 30.25 -20.89 4.27
C LYS A 163 30.04 -19.85 3.18
N TYR A 164 29.58 -18.67 3.57
CA TYR A 164 29.24 -17.59 2.68
C TYR A 164 30.05 -16.35 3.06
N GLN A 165 30.71 -15.73 2.09
CA GLN A 165 31.48 -14.51 2.35
C GLN A 165 30.63 -13.29 1.98
N VAL A 166 30.22 -12.54 3.00
CA VAL A 166 29.60 -11.22 2.77
C VAL A 166 30.71 -10.21 2.54
N LYS A 167 30.69 -9.56 1.39
CA LYS A 167 31.60 -8.48 1.04
C LYS A 167 30.85 -7.15 1.09
N SER A 168 31.46 -6.11 1.66
CA SER A 168 30.84 -4.79 1.79
C SER A 168 31.80 -3.69 1.34
N THR A 169 31.23 -2.64 0.74
CA THR A 169 31.88 -1.35 0.53
C THR A 169 31.45 -0.38 1.64
N HIS A 170 31.95 0.85 1.62
CA HIS A 170 31.46 1.89 2.55
C HIS A 170 29.98 2.27 2.31
N HIS A 171 29.40 1.94 1.15
CA HIS A 171 27.97 2.14 0.90
C HIS A 171 27.11 1.05 1.55
N GLY A 172 27.63 -0.18 1.65
CA GLY A 172 26.91 -1.31 2.23
C GLY A 172 27.32 -2.66 1.62
N PRO A 173 26.58 -3.74 1.92
CA PRO A 173 26.88 -5.08 1.41
C PRO A 173 26.69 -5.15 -0.10
N LEU A 174 27.58 -5.91 -0.76
CA LEU A 174 27.42 -6.28 -2.16
C LEU A 174 26.25 -7.25 -2.34
N LEU A 175 25.53 -7.09 -3.45
CA LEU A 175 24.40 -7.91 -3.87
C LEU A 175 24.90 -8.96 -4.86
N ASP A 176 24.92 -10.22 -4.44
CA ASP A 176 25.33 -11.35 -5.30
C ASP A 176 24.41 -11.56 -6.50
N ASP A 177 23.12 -11.33 -6.31
CA ASP A 177 22.11 -11.43 -7.35
C ASP A 177 21.20 -10.20 -7.33
N TYR A 178 21.55 -9.24 -8.18
CA TYR A 178 20.75 -8.04 -8.42
C TYR A 178 19.32 -8.39 -8.89
N ALA A 179 19.13 -9.51 -9.61
CA ALA A 179 17.82 -10.02 -10.03
C ALA A 179 16.97 -10.43 -8.82
N LEU A 180 17.58 -11.20 -7.91
CA LEU A 180 16.90 -11.73 -6.72
C LEU A 180 16.55 -10.61 -5.74
N ALA A 181 17.45 -9.62 -5.58
CA ALA A 181 17.20 -8.42 -4.78
C ALA A 181 16.03 -7.59 -5.33
N LEU A 182 15.94 -7.38 -6.64
CA LEU A 182 14.84 -6.64 -7.27
C LEU A 182 13.53 -7.42 -7.42
N SER A 183 13.58 -8.74 -7.59
CA SER A 183 12.37 -9.58 -7.71
C SER A 183 11.59 -9.64 -6.40
N ASN A 184 12.27 -9.64 -5.25
CA ASN A 184 11.65 -9.49 -3.93
C ASN A 184 11.06 -8.09 -3.70
N LEU A 185 11.55 -7.06 -4.41
CA LEU A 185 11.03 -5.69 -4.38
C LEU A 185 9.80 -5.48 -5.29
N ARG A 186 9.33 -6.54 -5.99
CA ARG A 186 8.15 -6.50 -6.89
C ARG A 186 8.18 -5.36 -7.92
N THR A 187 9.38 -4.88 -8.27
CA THR A 187 9.56 -3.91 -9.35
C THR A 187 9.70 -4.64 -10.66
N SER A 188 9.11 -4.09 -11.73
CA SER A 188 9.31 -4.61 -13.10
C SER A 188 10.80 -4.57 -13.43
N LEU A 189 11.40 -5.75 -13.59
CA LEU A 189 12.81 -5.86 -13.98
C LEU A 189 12.97 -5.36 -15.44
N PRO A 190 14.03 -4.60 -15.76
CA PRO A 190 14.40 -4.38 -17.15
C PRO A 190 14.76 -5.73 -17.82
N PRO A 191 14.56 -5.85 -19.15
CA PRO A 191 14.81 -7.08 -19.91
C PRO A 191 16.23 -7.63 -19.82
N GLU A 192 17.19 -6.74 -19.61
CA GLU A 192 18.55 -7.10 -19.22
C GLU A 192 18.82 -6.45 -17.87
N LEU A 193 19.11 -7.27 -16.88
CA LEU A 193 19.63 -6.77 -15.62
C LEU A 193 21.00 -6.17 -15.88
N PRO A 194 21.29 -4.98 -15.32
CA PRO A 194 22.61 -4.40 -15.46
C PRO A 194 23.63 -5.39 -14.89
N LYS A 195 24.63 -5.74 -15.71
CA LYS A 195 25.76 -6.55 -15.28
C LYS A 195 26.70 -5.63 -14.52
N GLY A 196 27.02 -5.96 -13.28
CA GLY A 196 27.87 -5.15 -12.43
C GLY A 196 27.90 -5.69 -11.01
N ASN A 197 28.77 -5.11 -10.19
CA ASN A 197 28.72 -5.33 -8.74
C ASN A 197 27.86 -4.22 -8.16
N PHE A 198 26.85 -4.57 -7.37
CA PHE A 198 25.96 -3.58 -6.77
C PHE A 198 26.06 -3.64 -5.27
N SER A 199 26.07 -2.50 -4.60
CA SER A 199 25.90 -2.41 -3.15
C SER A 199 24.56 -1.77 -2.80
N LEU A 200 24.01 -2.15 -1.64
CA LEU A 200 22.80 -1.54 -1.08
C LEU A 200 23.19 -0.62 0.07
N ALA A 201 22.96 0.68 -0.10
CA ALA A 201 22.91 1.62 1.01
C ALA A 201 21.47 1.69 1.52
N TRP A 202 21.22 1.37 2.79
CA TRP A 202 19.90 1.49 3.40
C TRP A 202 20.01 2.05 4.82
N ILE A 203 19.15 3.02 5.14
CA ILE A 203 19.22 3.79 6.39
C ILE A 203 19.00 2.92 7.64
N GLY A 204 18.41 1.73 7.48
CA GLY A 204 18.14 0.77 8.54
C GLY A 204 19.17 -0.36 8.64
N LEU A 205 20.29 -0.30 7.92
CA LEU A 205 21.30 -1.39 7.94
C LEU A 205 22.02 -1.53 9.28
N ASP A 206 22.15 -0.45 10.06
CA ASP A 206 22.78 -0.49 11.38
C ASP A 206 21.73 -0.48 12.51
N PRO A 207 21.49 -1.62 13.18
CA PRO A 207 20.54 -1.70 14.28
C PRO A 207 21.01 -0.96 15.54
N HIS A 208 22.31 -0.69 15.71
CA HIS A 208 22.83 0.07 16.86
C HIS A 208 22.55 1.57 16.74
N GLU A 209 22.27 2.02 15.53
CA GLU A 209 21.90 3.40 15.25
C GLU A 209 20.38 3.64 15.21
N ASP A 210 19.56 2.59 15.13
CA ASP A 210 18.11 2.71 15.02
C ASP A 210 17.44 2.95 16.38
N THR A 211 16.91 4.16 16.51
CA THR A 211 16.22 4.64 17.70
C THR A 211 14.71 4.41 17.69
N SER A 212 14.18 3.80 16.62
CA SER A 212 12.73 3.70 16.40
C SER A 212 11.98 3.07 17.57
N PHE A 213 12.52 1.99 18.16
CA PHE A 213 11.88 1.33 19.30
C PHE A 213 11.76 2.26 20.52
N HIS A 214 12.82 3.00 20.85
CA HIS A 214 12.83 3.96 21.96
C HIS A 214 11.83 5.09 21.74
N THR A 215 11.73 5.63 20.51
CA THR A 215 10.73 6.65 20.18
C THR A 215 9.32 6.14 20.48
N PHE A 216 8.98 4.93 20.03
CA PHE A 216 7.63 4.38 20.22
C PHE A 216 7.30 4.15 21.70
N LEU A 217 8.26 3.69 22.51
CA LEU A 217 8.07 3.59 23.95
C LEU A 217 7.82 4.95 24.62
N ASN A 218 8.43 6.02 24.12
CA ASN A 218 8.16 7.38 24.63
C ASN A 218 6.78 7.89 24.19
N ILE A 219 6.34 7.56 22.97
CA ILE A 219 5.00 7.94 22.48
C ILE A 219 3.90 7.30 23.34
N LEU A 220 4.08 6.05 23.82
CA LEU A 220 3.14 5.41 24.73
C LEU A 220 2.85 6.23 26.00
N LYS A 221 3.77 7.11 26.42
CA LYS A 221 3.65 7.93 27.62
C LYS A 221 3.16 9.36 27.33
N ALA A 222 2.95 9.71 26.06
CA ALA A 222 2.56 11.06 25.66
C ALA A 222 1.14 11.40 26.15
N ASN A 223 0.94 12.66 26.55
CA ASN A 223 -0.33 13.12 27.11
C ASN A 223 -1.31 13.65 26.07
N ASP A 224 -0.81 14.12 24.93
CA ASP A 224 -1.63 14.67 23.85
C ASP A 224 -0.87 14.69 22.52
N VAL A 225 -1.59 15.13 21.48
CA VAL A 225 -1.08 15.24 20.11
C VAL A 225 0.17 16.11 20.02
N PHE A 226 0.31 17.13 20.88
CA PHE A 226 1.46 18.04 20.82
C PHE A 226 2.73 17.32 21.26
N GLU A 227 2.71 16.62 22.40
CA GLU A 227 3.88 15.84 22.87
C GLU A 227 4.31 14.76 21.83
N ILE A 228 3.35 14.08 21.19
CA ILE A 228 3.65 13.14 20.10
C ILE A 228 4.39 13.84 18.95
N THR A 229 3.92 15.02 18.54
CA THR A 229 4.60 15.79 17.50
C THR A 229 6.03 16.08 17.89
N GLU A 230 6.30 16.54 19.11
CA GLU A 230 7.66 16.87 19.57
C GLU A 230 8.60 15.67 19.52
N LEU A 231 8.13 14.50 19.97
CA LEU A 231 8.89 13.25 19.95
C LEU A 231 9.23 12.82 18.52
N LEU A 232 8.33 13.03 17.56
CA LEU A 232 8.50 12.62 16.17
C LEU A 232 9.27 13.62 15.31
N VAL A 233 9.11 14.93 15.54
CA VAL A 233 9.68 16.00 14.70
C VAL A 233 10.84 16.73 15.36
N GLY A 234 11.15 16.45 16.61
CA GLY A 234 12.30 17.03 17.30
C GLY A 234 12.20 18.53 17.59
N VAL A 235 10.99 19.09 17.61
CA VAL A 235 10.75 20.51 17.91
C VAL A 235 10.08 20.62 19.26
N LYS A 236 10.80 21.10 20.27
CA LYS A 236 10.26 21.36 21.60
C LYS A 236 9.45 22.68 21.60
N ARG A 237 8.21 22.62 22.07
CA ARG A 237 7.34 23.77 22.36
C ARG A 237 7.58 24.22 23.80
N LYS A 238 7.27 25.48 24.10
CA LYS A 238 7.53 26.04 25.45
C LYS A 238 6.54 25.50 26.48
N GLU A 239 5.36 25.09 26.02
CA GLU A 239 4.21 24.77 26.84
C GLU A 239 4.12 23.28 27.23
N THR A 240 5.01 22.43 26.73
CA THR A 240 4.99 20.97 26.94
C THR A 240 5.98 20.52 28.01
N LYS A 241 5.70 19.36 28.62
CA LYS A 241 6.54 18.77 29.68
C LYS A 241 7.64 17.84 29.15
N THR A 242 7.76 17.68 27.83
CA THR A 242 8.74 16.79 27.19
C THR A 242 10.17 17.19 27.54
N LYS A 243 10.96 16.23 28.04
CA LYS A 243 12.38 16.45 28.30
C LYS A 243 13.16 16.39 26.99
N LYS A 244 14.26 17.14 26.92
CA LYS A 244 15.06 17.21 25.68
C LYS A 244 15.70 15.86 25.36
N GLU A 245 16.10 15.09 26.38
CA GLU A 245 16.65 13.74 26.22
C GLU A 245 15.64 12.72 25.66
N ASP A 246 14.34 12.92 25.85
CA ASP A 246 13.30 11.99 25.36
C ASP A 246 12.99 12.16 23.87
N ILE A 247 13.47 13.25 23.27
CA ILE A 247 13.29 13.57 21.86
C ILE A 247 14.31 12.78 21.05
N ILE A 248 13.93 11.56 20.71
CA ILE A 248 14.72 10.64 19.90
C ILE A 248 13.94 10.35 18.64
N VAL A 249 14.43 10.82 17.49
CA VAL A 249 13.69 10.74 16.24
C VAL A 249 13.96 9.39 15.58
N PRO A 250 12.93 8.65 15.12
CA PRO A 250 13.09 7.31 14.56
C PRO A 250 13.88 7.38 13.25
N LYS A 251 14.89 6.51 13.11
CA LYS A 251 15.74 6.44 11.90
C LYS A 251 15.22 5.43 10.88
N GLY A 252 15.06 4.17 11.27
CA GLY A 252 14.69 3.08 10.35
C GLY A 252 13.20 2.99 10.05
N PHE A 253 12.33 3.41 10.98
CA PHE A 253 10.88 3.27 10.84
C PHE A 253 10.24 4.40 10.03
N THR A 254 10.18 4.24 8.70
CA THR A 254 9.52 5.19 7.79
C THR A 254 8.03 4.91 7.63
N GLN A 255 7.18 5.66 8.33
CA GLN A 255 5.72 5.57 8.23
C GLN A 255 5.07 6.96 8.21
N ASN A 256 3.89 7.05 7.65
CA ASN A 256 2.92 8.08 7.98
C ASN A 256 2.36 7.78 9.37
N ILE A 257 2.53 8.71 10.31
CA ILE A 257 1.99 8.60 11.66
C ILE A 257 0.81 9.54 11.78
N MET A 258 -0.39 8.97 11.88
CA MET A 258 -1.63 9.67 12.22
C MET A 258 -1.83 9.56 13.73
N TYR A 259 -2.19 10.64 14.40
CA TYR A 259 -2.41 10.62 15.84
C TYR A 259 -3.56 11.52 16.27
N ALA A 260 -4.19 11.18 17.39
CA ALA A 260 -5.33 11.89 17.96
C ALA A 260 -5.33 11.78 19.49
N ASP A 261 -6.03 12.67 20.17
CA ASP A 261 -6.09 12.67 21.64
C ASP A 261 -7.50 12.85 22.23
N HIS A 262 -7.57 12.55 23.53
CA HIS A 262 -8.76 12.70 24.36
C HIS A 262 -9.26 14.14 24.54
N LYS A 263 -8.48 15.15 24.13
CA LYS A 263 -8.87 16.57 24.16
C LYS A 263 -9.52 17.03 22.86
N GLY A 264 -9.64 16.15 21.86
CA GLY A 264 -10.26 16.46 20.58
C GLY A 264 -9.28 16.92 19.49
N ASN A 265 -7.97 16.86 19.75
CA ASN A 265 -6.97 17.23 18.77
C ASN A 265 -6.63 16.05 17.85
N ILE A 266 -6.16 16.39 16.65
CA ILE A 266 -5.64 15.44 15.66
C ILE A 266 -4.34 15.97 15.09
N GLY A 267 -3.44 15.08 14.72
CA GLY A 267 -2.17 15.42 14.10
C GLY A 267 -1.67 14.35 13.15
N TYR A 268 -0.72 14.75 12.32
CA TYR A 268 -0.08 13.88 11.35
C TYR A 268 1.36 14.33 11.09
N THR A 269 2.27 13.37 10.96
CA THR A 269 3.63 13.60 10.45
C THR A 269 4.17 12.34 9.79
N MET A 270 5.36 12.45 9.21
CA MET A 270 6.12 11.34 8.65
C MET A 270 7.28 10.99 9.59
N SER A 271 7.42 9.71 9.94
CA SER A 271 8.55 9.18 10.71
C SER A 271 9.66 8.65 9.80
N GLY A 272 10.82 8.35 10.41
CA GLY A 272 11.98 7.80 9.70
C GLY A 272 12.92 8.85 9.15
N SER A 273 14.15 8.44 8.85
CA SER A 273 15.19 9.31 8.31
C SER A 273 15.02 9.54 6.82
N LEU A 274 15.14 10.81 6.40
CA LEU A 274 15.06 11.21 5.00
C LEU A 274 16.47 11.54 4.52
N VAL A 275 17.03 10.70 3.66
CA VAL A 275 18.41 10.83 3.21
C VAL A 275 18.59 12.06 2.32
N LYS A 276 19.62 12.87 2.60
CA LYS A 276 20.09 13.95 1.73
C LYS A 276 21.21 13.43 0.83
N ARG A 277 21.09 13.65 -0.47
CA ARG A 277 22.07 13.21 -1.47
C ARG A 277 22.70 14.41 -2.15
N LYS A 278 24.00 14.33 -2.45
CA LYS A 278 24.79 15.45 -2.98
C LYS A 278 24.24 16.03 -4.29
N ASN A 279 24.05 15.19 -5.32
CA ASN A 279 23.64 15.64 -6.66
C ASN A 279 22.45 14.88 -7.27
N ARG A 280 21.75 14.04 -6.50
CA ARG A 280 20.68 13.19 -7.07
C ARG A 280 19.35 13.95 -7.21
N GLY A 281 18.74 13.89 -8.39
CA GLY A 281 17.38 14.39 -8.62
C GLY A 281 16.29 13.41 -8.14
N PHE A 282 15.03 13.70 -8.46
CA PHE A 282 13.92 12.78 -8.22
C PHE A 282 14.05 11.50 -9.08
N GLY A 283 13.64 10.36 -8.52
CA GLY A 283 13.49 9.08 -9.24
C GLY A 283 14.42 7.96 -8.76
N THR A 284 14.13 6.75 -9.25
CA THR A 284 14.91 5.54 -9.00
C THR A 284 16.11 5.50 -9.95
N HIS A 285 17.32 5.55 -9.42
CA HIS A 285 18.55 5.50 -10.21
C HIS A 285 19.58 4.61 -9.53
N ILE A 286 20.33 3.84 -10.34
CA ILE A 286 21.57 3.21 -9.88
C ILE A 286 22.65 4.29 -9.94
N SER A 287 23.32 4.54 -8.82
CA SER A 287 24.39 5.53 -8.72
C SER A 287 25.74 4.89 -9.04
N LYS A 288 26.69 5.64 -9.61
CA LYS A 288 28.07 5.17 -9.74
C LYS A 288 28.77 5.27 -8.40
N GLY A 289 29.19 4.15 -7.82
CA GLY A 289 29.89 4.11 -6.53
C GLY A 289 31.27 4.76 -6.58
N SER A 290 31.96 4.73 -7.72
CA SER A 290 33.36 5.18 -7.80
C SER A 290 33.58 6.69 -7.84
N THR A 291 32.56 7.50 -8.14
CA THR A 291 32.73 8.94 -8.39
C THR A 291 32.48 9.80 -7.15
N GLY A 292 31.68 9.33 -6.20
CA GLY A 292 31.21 10.13 -5.07
C GLY A 292 30.26 11.27 -5.44
N GLU A 293 29.60 11.18 -6.60
CA GLU A 293 28.67 12.20 -7.11
C GLU A 293 27.33 12.19 -6.37
N ASN A 294 26.85 11.00 -5.99
CA ASN A 294 25.54 10.78 -5.38
C ASN A 294 25.64 10.33 -3.91
N GLU A 295 26.74 10.66 -3.22
CA GLU A 295 26.93 10.32 -1.81
C GLU A 295 25.81 10.84 -0.91
N TRP A 296 25.54 10.07 0.14
CA TRP A 296 24.73 10.52 1.26
C TRP A 296 25.52 11.57 2.04
N ILE A 297 24.92 12.75 2.24
CA ILE A 297 25.54 13.89 2.94
C ILE A 297 24.84 14.17 4.28
N GLY A 298 24.10 13.19 4.80
CA GLY A 298 23.33 13.26 6.03
C GLY A 298 21.82 13.06 5.80
N THR A 299 21.02 13.49 6.75
CA THR A 299 19.55 13.38 6.70
C THR A 299 18.88 14.75 6.81
N ILE A 300 17.60 14.84 6.44
CA ILE A 300 16.79 16.03 6.71
C ILE A 300 16.61 16.17 8.22
N PRO A 301 17.04 17.30 8.81
CA PRO A 301 16.86 17.58 10.23
C PRO A 301 15.40 17.40 10.65
N PRO A 302 15.14 16.84 11.84
CA PRO A 302 13.78 16.60 12.29
C PRO A 302 12.90 17.86 12.28
N ASN A 303 13.44 19.00 12.70
CA ASN A 303 12.73 20.28 12.76
C ASN A 303 12.34 20.86 11.39
N GLN A 304 12.86 20.31 10.30
CA GLN A 304 12.46 20.65 8.94
C GLN A 304 11.34 19.73 8.44
N ARG A 305 10.92 18.69 9.17
CA ARG A 305 9.92 17.75 8.69
C ARG A 305 8.51 18.34 8.75
N PRO A 306 7.67 18.11 7.73
CA PRO A 306 6.30 18.60 7.73
C PRO A 306 5.50 17.85 8.79
N TYR A 307 4.72 18.60 9.54
CA TYR A 307 3.68 18.07 10.42
C TYR A 307 2.46 18.98 10.36
N ILE A 308 1.31 18.43 10.73
CA ILE A 308 0.07 19.19 10.81
C ILE A 308 -0.65 18.81 12.10
N ILE A 309 -1.18 19.82 12.79
CA ILE A 309 -2.03 19.65 13.97
C ILE A 309 -3.29 20.47 13.73
N ASN A 310 -4.45 19.88 13.99
CA ASN A 310 -5.76 20.54 13.94
C ASN A 310 -6.00 21.38 12.67
N PRO A 311 -6.00 20.76 11.46
CA PRO A 311 -6.32 21.48 10.23
C PRO A 311 -7.71 22.13 10.30
N LYS A 312 -7.91 23.26 9.61
CA LYS A 312 -9.19 23.99 9.59
C LYS A 312 -10.39 23.11 9.21
N LYS A 313 -10.20 22.15 8.30
CA LYS A 313 -11.25 21.21 7.86
C LYS A 313 -11.67 20.21 8.93
N GLY A 314 -10.91 20.07 10.02
CA GLY A 314 -11.25 19.25 11.18
C GLY A 314 -11.08 17.74 11.00
N TYR A 315 -10.46 17.29 9.91
CA TYR A 315 -10.11 15.89 9.69
C TYR A 315 -8.82 15.74 8.88
N LEU A 316 -8.18 14.57 8.98
CA LEU A 316 -6.94 14.19 8.29
C LEU A 316 -7.11 12.81 7.64
N VAL A 317 -6.45 12.57 6.50
CA VAL A 317 -6.50 11.31 5.75
C VAL A 317 -5.10 10.97 5.24
N ALA A 318 -4.71 9.70 5.38
CA ALA A 318 -3.50 9.11 4.82
C ALA A 318 -3.81 7.72 4.28
N ALA A 319 -3.41 7.44 3.03
CA ALA A 319 -3.62 6.13 2.39
C ALA A 319 -2.43 5.78 1.49
N ASN A 320 -1.23 5.85 2.07
CA ASN A 320 0.08 5.65 1.42
C ASN A 320 0.45 6.59 0.27
N GLY A 321 -0.41 7.55 -0.05
CA GLY A 321 -0.07 8.62 -0.97
C GLY A 321 1.07 9.51 -0.47
N PRO A 322 1.69 10.32 -1.35
CA PRO A 322 2.65 11.33 -0.93
C PRO A 322 2.07 12.25 0.15
N THR A 323 2.92 12.60 1.11
CA THR A 323 2.67 13.51 2.25
C THR A 323 2.19 14.90 1.79
N SER A 324 2.41 15.25 0.53
CA SER A 324 2.20 16.56 -0.07
C SER A 324 1.84 16.47 -1.55
N SER A 325 1.46 17.62 -2.14
CA SER A 325 1.41 17.77 -3.59
C SER A 325 2.77 17.48 -4.24
N LEU A 326 2.78 17.34 -5.57
CA LEU A 326 3.95 17.05 -6.43
C LEU A 326 5.08 18.10 -6.33
N ASN A 327 4.92 19.12 -5.48
CA ASN A 327 5.72 20.33 -5.39
C ASN A 327 6.68 20.32 -4.19
N ILE A 328 7.37 19.20 -3.94
CA ILE A 328 8.30 19.08 -2.80
C ILE A 328 9.70 19.61 -3.16
N ASN A 329 10.32 20.35 -2.24
CA ASN A 329 11.74 20.74 -2.28
C ASN A 329 12.69 19.62 -1.77
N SER A 330 12.15 18.46 -1.37
CA SER A 330 12.91 17.37 -0.77
C SER A 330 12.95 16.15 -1.68
N GLN A 331 14.12 15.53 -1.84
CA GLN A 331 14.33 14.24 -2.49
C GLN A 331 13.67 13.06 -1.72
N ALA A 332 12.85 13.36 -0.71
CA ALA A 332 12.47 12.41 0.33
C ALA A 332 11.36 11.44 -0.08
N VAL A 333 10.53 11.80 -1.07
CA VAL A 333 9.41 10.97 -1.52
C VAL A 333 9.53 10.77 -3.02
N THR A 334 9.69 9.51 -3.43
CA THR A 334 9.85 9.12 -4.84
C THR A 334 8.53 8.87 -5.55
N TYR A 335 7.45 8.65 -4.82
CA TYR A 335 6.21 8.14 -5.40
C TYR A 335 5.18 9.24 -5.75
N MET A 336 4.72 9.21 -7.00
CA MET A 336 3.75 10.16 -7.58
C MET A 336 2.59 9.45 -8.31
N GLY A 337 2.07 8.35 -7.77
CA GLY A 337 0.93 7.63 -8.38
C GLY A 337 -0.45 8.13 -7.94
N LEU A 338 -1.49 7.54 -8.54
CA LEU A 338 -2.88 7.80 -8.20
C LEU A 338 -3.15 7.47 -6.72
N GLN A 339 -4.02 8.24 -6.08
CA GLN A 339 -4.42 8.04 -4.68
C GLN A 339 -5.93 7.78 -4.55
N PRO A 340 -6.46 6.69 -5.15
CA PRO A 340 -7.90 6.48 -5.19
C PRO A 340 -8.50 6.30 -3.80
N ARG A 341 -7.82 5.55 -2.91
CA ARG A 341 -8.24 5.33 -1.53
C ARG A 341 -8.29 6.63 -0.72
N ALA A 342 -7.20 7.40 -0.68
CA ALA A 342 -7.21 8.69 0.03
C ALA A 342 -8.28 9.64 -0.50
N THR A 343 -8.48 9.67 -1.84
CA THR A 343 -9.53 10.47 -2.46
C THR A 343 -10.92 10.01 -2.01
N ARG A 344 -11.16 8.69 -1.98
CA ARG A 344 -12.45 8.12 -1.59
C ARG A 344 -12.74 8.35 -0.10
N ILE A 345 -11.74 8.17 0.77
CA ILE A 345 -11.87 8.44 2.21
C ILE A 345 -12.11 9.94 2.45
N ASP A 346 -11.37 10.84 1.79
CA ASP A 346 -11.60 12.28 1.91
C ASP A 346 -13.02 12.68 1.47
N GLN A 347 -13.55 12.08 0.39
CA GLN A 347 -14.95 12.27 -0.02
C GLN A 347 -15.93 11.82 1.06
N LEU A 348 -15.80 10.58 1.55
CA LEU A 348 -16.71 10.01 2.55
C LEU A 348 -16.67 10.79 3.86
N VAL A 349 -15.48 11.12 4.36
CA VAL A 349 -15.29 11.85 5.62
C VAL A 349 -15.75 13.31 5.47
N SER A 350 -15.48 13.96 4.34
CA SER A 350 -15.98 15.32 4.07
C SER A 350 -17.51 15.35 4.05
N GLU A 351 -18.15 14.36 3.42
CA GLU A 351 -19.62 14.24 3.44
C GLU A 351 -20.16 14.00 4.85
N LEU A 352 -19.50 13.15 5.65
CA LEU A 352 -19.86 12.94 7.06
C LEU A 352 -19.74 14.23 7.86
N VAL A 353 -18.65 14.99 7.69
CA VAL A 353 -18.46 16.29 8.34
C VAL A 353 -19.54 17.28 7.93
N GLN A 354 -19.90 17.35 6.65
CA GLN A 354 -20.94 18.26 6.16
C GLN A 354 -22.34 17.88 6.66
N LYS A 355 -22.68 16.58 6.69
CA LYS A 355 -24.03 16.09 7.01
C LYS A 355 -24.26 15.80 8.50
N LYS A 356 -23.20 15.43 9.23
CA LYS A 356 -23.26 14.91 10.61
C LYS A 356 -22.30 15.62 11.57
N SER A 357 -21.82 16.84 11.28
CA SER A 357 -20.94 17.57 12.21
C SER A 357 -21.51 17.60 13.64
N GLY A 358 -20.67 17.24 14.61
CA GLY A 358 -21.02 17.14 16.04
C GLY A 358 -21.78 15.86 16.41
N LYS A 359 -21.96 14.93 15.46
CA LYS A 359 -22.70 13.67 15.65
C LYS A 359 -21.94 12.44 15.15
N ILE A 360 -20.73 12.60 14.62
CA ILE A 360 -19.91 11.50 14.10
C ILE A 360 -19.47 10.58 15.25
N THR A 361 -19.50 9.28 15.02
CA THR A 361 -19.22 8.20 15.98
C THR A 361 -18.20 7.19 15.43
N ALA A 362 -17.71 6.28 16.28
CA ALA A 362 -16.89 5.14 15.85
C ALA A 362 -17.55 4.31 14.75
N ASN A 363 -18.87 4.09 14.82
CA ASN A 363 -19.61 3.32 13.81
C ASN A 363 -19.54 3.98 12.42
N ASP A 364 -19.57 5.31 12.32
CA ASP A 364 -19.40 6.00 11.04
C ASP A 364 -18.02 5.69 10.42
N MET A 365 -16.98 5.45 11.23
CA MET A 365 -15.66 5.08 10.72
C MET A 365 -15.63 3.64 10.22
N MET A 366 -16.33 2.73 10.90
CA MET A 366 -16.49 1.35 10.43
C MET A 366 -17.25 1.30 9.10
N GLU A 367 -18.25 2.16 8.90
CA GLU A 367 -18.94 2.28 7.61
C GLU A 367 -18.02 2.82 6.50
N VAL A 368 -17.10 3.73 6.80
CA VAL A 368 -16.06 4.15 5.83
C VAL A 368 -15.13 2.98 5.49
N MET A 369 -14.71 2.16 6.46
CA MET A 369 -13.87 0.96 6.22
C MET A 369 -14.55 -0.11 5.36
N LYS A 370 -15.89 -0.11 5.28
CA LYS A 370 -16.68 -1.05 4.46
C LYS A 370 -16.81 -0.60 2.99
N ASP A 371 -16.36 0.61 2.62
CA ASP A 371 -16.58 1.15 1.27
C ASP A 371 -15.82 0.35 0.20
N THR A 372 -16.58 -0.29 -0.68
CA THR A 372 -16.10 -1.08 -1.82
C THR A 372 -16.19 -0.32 -3.15
N LYS A 373 -16.29 1.02 -3.14
CA LYS A 373 -16.38 1.81 -4.37
C LYS A 373 -15.00 2.09 -4.96
N ASP A 374 -14.74 1.52 -6.12
CA ASP A 374 -13.54 1.77 -6.92
C ASP A 374 -13.78 2.92 -7.91
N ILE A 375 -13.31 4.11 -7.53
CA ILE A 375 -13.46 5.33 -8.34
C ILE A 375 -12.59 5.33 -9.61
N VAL A 376 -11.62 4.42 -9.72
CA VAL A 376 -10.78 4.24 -10.90
C VAL A 376 -11.51 3.36 -11.90
N ALA A 377 -12.00 2.20 -11.45
CA ALA A 377 -12.81 1.30 -12.25
C ALA A 377 -14.07 1.99 -12.81
N GLU A 378 -14.75 2.82 -12.01
CA GLU A 378 -15.91 3.61 -12.45
C GLU A 378 -15.58 4.49 -13.68
N LYS A 379 -14.39 5.09 -13.71
CA LYS A 379 -13.97 5.93 -14.84
C LYS A 379 -13.50 5.11 -16.03
N ASN A 380 -12.77 4.02 -15.77
CA ASN A 380 -12.22 3.15 -16.80
C ASN A 380 -13.31 2.42 -17.57
N VAL A 381 -14.31 1.86 -16.88
CA VAL A 381 -15.42 1.15 -17.52
C VAL A 381 -16.22 2.06 -18.46
N LYS A 382 -16.47 3.32 -18.07
CA LYS A 382 -17.15 4.31 -18.91
C LYS A 382 -16.37 4.59 -20.20
N TYR A 383 -15.04 4.64 -20.12
CA TYR A 383 -14.18 4.83 -21.28
C TYR A 383 -14.18 3.61 -22.20
N LEU A 384 -14.01 2.40 -21.64
CA LEU A 384 -14.04 1.15 -22.41
C LEU A 384 -15.36 1.00 -23.16
N ILE A 385 -16.50 1.23 -22.50
CA ILE A 385 -17.83 1.20 -23.12
C ILE A 385 -17.92 2.21 -24.27
N LYS A 386 -17.56 3.47 -24.02
CA LYS A 386 -17.62 4.53 -25.04
C LYS A 386 -16.84 4.15 -26.31
N MET A 387 -15.67 3.53 -26.14
CA MET A 387 -14.84 3.12 -27.28
C MET A 387 -15.39 1.88 -27.98
N SER A 388 -15.86 0.86 -27.25
CA SER A 388 -16.52 -0.32 -27.83
C SER A 388 -17.78 0.05 -28.61
N GLU A 389 -18.57 1.00 -28.11
CA GLU A 389 -19.80 1.45 -28.79
C GLU A 389 -19.55 2.11 -30.14
N LYS A 390 -18.39 2.76 -30.33
CA LYS A 390 -18.02 3.31 -31.65
C LYS A 390 -17.88 2.19 -32.69
N TYR A 391 -17.27 1.07 -32.32
CA TYR A 391 -17.12 -0.10 -33.18
C TYR A 391 -18.43 -0.88 -33.34
N ILE A 392 -19.21 -1.03 -32.26
CA ILE A 392 -20.53 -1.70 -32.32
C ILE A 392 -21.45 -1.05 -33.38
N LYS A 393 -21.43 0.28 -33.52
CA LYS A 393 -22.22 0.99 -34.52
C LYS A 393 -21.88 0.62 -35.97
N THR A 394 -20.68 0.11 -36.23
CA THR A 394 -20.26 -0.34 -37.57
C THR A 394 -20.56 -1.82 -37.83
N LEU A 395 -20.92 -2.58 -36.78
CA LEU A 395 -21.21 -4.00 -36.88
C LEU A 395 -22.64 -4.27 -37.37
N LYS A 396 -22.80 -5.35 -38.13
CA LYS A 396 -24.10 -5.95 -38.49
C LYS A 396 -24.26 -7.34 -37.86
N ASP A 397 -23.62 -7.56 -36.72
CA ASP A 397 -23.60 -8.83 -36.01
C ASP A 397 -24.91 -9.04 -35.23
N LYS A 398 -25.60 -10.17 -35.47
CA LYS A 398 -26.84 -10.56 -34.79
C LYS A 398 -26.67 -11.83 -33.96
N SER A 399 -25.44 -12.28 -33.77
CA SER A 399 -25.09 -13.46 -32.99
C SER A 399 -25.62 -13.36 -31.55
N LEU A 400 -25.79 -14.51 -30.91
CA LEU A 400 -26.17 -14.56 -29.51
C LEU A 400 -25.12 -13.87 -28.63
N GLU A 401 -23.85 -14.06 -28.95
CA GLU A 401 -22.71 -13.44 -28.28
C GLU A 401 -22.80 -11.91 -28.34
N HIS A 402 -23.14 -11.35 -29.51
CA HIS A 402 -23.34 -9.91 -29.65
C HIS A 402 -24.48 -9.40 -28.75
N LYS A 403 -25.59 -10.12 -28.68
CA LYS A 403 -26.71 -9.76 -27.79
C LYS A 403 -26.28 -9.76 -26.32
N ILE A 404 -25.53 -10.78 -25.89
CA ILE A 404 -25.01 -10.87 -24.51
C ILE A 404 -24.01 -9.75 -24.23
N VAL A 405 -23.16 -9.36 -25.20
CA VAL A 405 -22.28 -8.18 -25.07
C VAL A 405 -23.09 -6.92 -24.77
N LEU A 406 -24.19 -6.69 -25.50
CA LEU A 406 -25.05 -5.53 -25.28
C LEU A 406 -25.74 -5.57 -23.89
N GLU A 407 -26.11 -6.75 -23.40
CA GLU A 407 -26.63 -6.93 -22.05
C GLU A 407 -25.59 -6.59 -20.97
N ILE A 408 -24.34 -7.05 -21.13
CA ILE A 408 -23.24 -6.71 -20.21
C ILE A 408 -22.98 -5.19 -20.24
N ILE A 409 -22.91 -4.56 -21.42
CA ILE A 409 -22.76 -3.10 -21.54
C ILE A 409 -23.88 -2.37 -20.80
N LYS A 410 -25.14 -2.81 -20.95
CA LYS A 410 -26.28 -2.20 -20.26
C LYS A 410 -26.10 -2.22 -18.74
N LYS A 411 -25.66 -3.33 -18.16
CA LYS A 411 -25.37 -3.45 -16.72
C LYS A 411 -24.19 -2.57 -16.29
N LEU A 412 -23.08 -2.63 -17.04
CA LEU A 412 -21.87 -1.86 -16.72
C LEU A 412 -22.06 -0.33 -16.88
N LYS A 413 -23.00 0.13 -17.70
CA LYS A 413 -23.35 1.55 -17.83
C LYS A 413 -23.93 2.15 -16.54
N THR A 414 -24.68 1.36 -15.78
CA THR A 414 -25.31 1.79 -14.52
C THR A 414 -24.43 1.50 -13.31
N TRP A 415 -23.39 0.67 -13.47
CA TRP A 415 -22.46 0.33 -12.41
C TRP A 415 -21.59 1.52 -12.01
N GLN A 416 -21.58 1.83 -10.72
CA GLN A 416 -20.83 2.96 -10.15
C GLN A 416 -19.48 2.53 -9.56
N GLY A 417 -18.89 1.43 -10.05
CA GLY A 417 -17.60 0.94 -9.55
C GLY A 417 -17.68 0.21 -8.20
N ASN A 418 -18.86 -0.24 -7.76
CA ASN A 418 -19.00 -0.95 -6.49
C ASN A 418 -18.56 -2.42 -6.60
N PHE A 419 -17.50 -2.81 -5.89
CA PHE A 419 -16.99 -4.18 -5.74
C PHE A 419 -17.60 -4.89 -4.52
N GLY A 420 -18.91 -4.77 -4.30
CA GLY A 420 -19.56 -5.48 -3.19
C GLY A 420 -19.52 -6.99 -3.39
N VAL A 421 -19.50 -7.76 -2.30
CA VAL A 421 -19.44 -9.24 -2.34
C VAL A 421 -20.56 -9.84 -3.20
N ASP A 422 -21.76 -9.25 -3.16
CA ASP A 422 -22.92 -9.69 -3.94
C ASP A 422 -23.07 -9.00 -5.30
N SER A 423 -22.17 -8.09 -5.68
CA SER A 423 -22.26 -7.35 -6.94
C SER A 423 -21.83 -8.21 -8.12
N VAL A 424 -22.57 -8.16 -9.23
CA VAL A 424 -22.31 -9.00 -10.43
C VAL A 424 -21.43 -8.28 -11.45
N GLU A 425 -21.64 -6.98 -11.61
CA GLU A 425 -20.94 -6.12 -12.55
C GLU A 425 -19.40 -6.11 -12.41
N PRO A 426 -18.83 -6.15 -11.19
CA PRO A 426 -17.38 -6.25 -11.02
C PRO A 426 -16.78 -7.49 -11.67
N SER A 427 -17.49 -8.62 -11.65
CA SER A 427 -17.04 -9.87 -12.28
C SER A 427 -16.87 -9.70 -13.80
N TYR A 428 -17.84 -9.06 -14.45
CA TYR A 428 -17.72 -8.76 -15.88
C TYR A 428 -16.57 -7.78 -16.15
N TYR A 429 -16.45 -6.73 -15.34
CA TYR A 429 -15.42 -5.71 -15.50
C TYR A 429 -14.00 -6.27 -15.31
N ALA A 430 -13.77 -7.07 -14.26
CA ALA A 430 -12.44 -7.64 -13.96
C ALA A 430 -11.98 -8.58 -15.08
N VAL A 431 -12.88 -9.46 -15.53
CA VAL A 431 -12.60 -10.40 -16.63
C VAL A 431 -12.40 -9.66 -17.97
N TRP A 432 -13.21 -8.64 -18.25
CA TRP A 432 -13.04 -7.81 -19.44
C TRP A 432 -11.69 -7.08 -19.41
N THR A 433 -11.34 -6.48 -18.28
CA THR A 433 -10.08 -5.77 -18.07
C THR A 433 -8.88 -6.69 -18.24
N ARG A 434 -8.92 -7.90 -17.67
CA ARG A 434 -7.91 -8.96 -17.90
C ARG A 434 -7.69 -9.22 -19.39
N ARG A 435 -8.78 -9.41 -20.15
CA ARG A 435 -8.69 -9.67 -21.60
C ARG A 435 -8.19 -8.47 -22.38
N VAL A 436 -8.64 -7.26 -22.05
CA VAL A 436 -8.12 -6.03 -22.68
C VAL A 436 -6.61 -5.96 -22.48
N MET A 437 -6.13 -6.11 -21.24
CA MET A 437 -4.70 -5.98 -20.94
C MET A 437 -3.85 -7.07 -21.57
N LYS A 438 -4.36 -8.31 -21.67
CA LYS A 438 -3.68 -9.40 -22.38
C LYS A 438 -3.45 -9.07 -23.85
N ASN A 439 -4.35 -8.33 -24.49
CA ASN A 439 -4.28 -8.00 -25.92
C ASN A 439 -3.70 -6.60 -26.20
N PHE A 440 -3.57 -5.76 -25.18
CA PHE A 440 -3.15 -4.37 -25.34
C PHE A 440 -1.65 -4.22 -25.66
N LEU A 441 -0.82 -5.20 -25.31
CA LEU A 441 0.62 -5.13 -25.56
C LEU A 441 1.02 -6.09 -26.69
N PRO A 442 1.79 -5.62 -27.69
CA PRO A 442 2.37 -6.49 -28.70
C PRO A 442 3.22 -7.59 -28.06
N GLU A 443 3.19 -8.82 -28.59
CA GLU A 443 4.02 -9.94 -28.10
C GLU A 443 5.51 -9.58 -28.05
N GLU A 444 5.97 -8.71 -28.96
CA GLU A 444 7.34 -8.23 -29.04
C GLU A 444 7.74 -7.32 -27.88
N MET A 445 6.77 -6.81 -27.10
CA MET A 445 7.01 -6.08 -25.85
C MET A 445 6.97 -6.99 -24.61
N ILE A 446 6.48 -8.22 -24.73
CA ILE A 446 6.42 -9.18 -23.62
C ILE A 446 7.77 -9.88 -23.54
N ILE A 447 8.54 -9.52 -22.52
CA ILE A 447 9.90 -10.03 -22.31
C ILE A 447 9.86 -11.47 -21.79
N ASP A 448 8.99 -11.73 -20.82
CA ASP A 448 8.76 -13.05 -20.23
C ASP A 448 7.36 -13.12 -19.56
N GLU A 449 7.01 -14.29 -19.01
CA GLU A 449 5.74 -14.49 -18.31
C GLU A 449 5.62 -13.66 -17.01
N THR A 450 6.73 -13.34 -16.34
CA THR A 450 6.72 -12.50 -15.13
C THR A 450 6.37 -11.05 -15.48
N PHE A 451 6.94 -10.52 -16.55
CA PHE A 451 6.65 -9.19 -17.08
C PHE A 451 5.19 -9.08 -17.51
N LYS A 452 4.66 -10.12 -18.15
CA LYS A 452 3.25 -10.23 -18.51
C LYS A 452 2.33 -10.21 -17.28
N ILE A 453 2.67 -10.95 -16.23
CA ILE A 453 1.93 -10.93 -14.94
C ILE A 453 1.98 -9.52 -14.32
N ASP A 454 3.13 -8.84 -14.33
CA ASP A 454 3.25 -7.46 -13.83
C ASP A 454 2.36 -6.46 -14.60
N ILE A 455 2.31 -6.58 -15.93
CA ILE A 455 1.43 -5.77 -16.77
C ILE A 455 -0.03 -5.97 -16.35
N LEU A 456 -0.44 -7.22 -16.23
CA LEU A 456 -1.80 -7.58 -15.85
C LEU A 456 -2.13 -7.03 -14.46
N ASN A 457 -1.23 -7.16 -13.50
CA ASN A 457 -1.42 -6.67 -12.13
C ASN A 457 -1.41 -5.15 -11.97
N LYS A 458 -1.11 -4.41 -13.03
CA LYS A 458 -1.17 -2.95 -13.08
C LYS A 458 -2.25 -2.45 -14.03
N ALA A 459 -3.21 -3.29 -14.39
CA ALA A 459 -4.23 -2.96 -15.38
C ALA A 459 -5.01 -1.68 -15.08
N ASN A 460 -5.50 -1.49 -13.85
CA ASN A 460 -6.36 -0.33 -13.54
C ASN A 460 -5.60 0.99 -13.62
N SER A 461 -4.36 1.06 -13.10
CA SER A 461 -3.50 2.24 -13.25
C SER A 461 -3.02 2.44 -14.68
N ARG A 462 -2.66 1.36 -15.39
CA ARG A 462 -2.24 1.43 -16.80
C ARG A 462 -3.40 1.85 -17.70
N LEU A 463 -4.61 1.31 -17.51
CA LEU A 463 -5.81 1.75 -18.21
C LEU A 463 -6.13 3.21 -17.93
N THR A 464 -5.86 3.70 -16.70
CA THR A 464 -5.98 5.13 -16.40
C THR A 464 -4.99 5.96 -17.22
N LEU A 465 -3.72 5.56 -17.21
CA LEU A 465 -2.68 6.20 -18.02
C LEU A 465 -3.05 6.17 -19.51
N PHE A 466 -3.50 5.02 -20.03
CA PHE A 466 -3.90 4.86 -21.42
C PHE A 466 -5.14 5.69 -21.76
N ARG A 467 -6.15 5.72 -20.91
CA ARG A 467 -7.32 6.59 -21.06
C ARG A 467 -6.89 8.04 -21.21
N ASP A 468 -5.99 8.50 -20.33
CA ASP A 468 -5.54 9.89 -20.31
C ASP A 468 -4.66 10.22 -21.54
N ILE A 469 -3.85 9.27 -21.99
CA ILE A 469 -3.08 9.34 -23.25
C ILE A 469 -4.03 9.42 -24.46
N LEU A 470 -4.89 8.42 -24.63
CA LEU A 470 -5.81 8.28 -25.77
C LEU A 470 -6.86 9.39 -25.86
N ASN A 471 -7.22 10.04 -24.75
CA ASN A 471 -8.07 11.23 -24.77
C ASN A 471 -7.36 12.47 -25.32
N ASN A 472 -6.02 12.50 -25.30
CA ASN A 472 -5.20 13.63 -25.71
C ASN A 472 -4.55 13.46 -27.10
N SER A 473 -4.56 12.26 -27.70
CA SER A 473 -4.12 12.06 -29.09
C SER A 473 -4.80 10.89 -29.80
N THR A 474 -5.13 11.06 -31.08
CA THR A 474 -5.57 9.97 -31.97
C THR A 474 -4.40 9.13 -32.51
N LYS A 475 -3.14 9.57 -32.32
CA LYS A 475 -1.92 8.88 -32.80
C LYS A 475 -1.60 7.59 -32.03
N GLU A 476 -2.46 7.18 -31.11
CA GLU A 476 -2.20 6.14 -30.11
C GLU A 476 -3.05 4.88 -30.29
N GLU A 477 -3.94 4.83 -31.29
CA GLU A 477 -4.54 3.55 -31.77
C GLU A 477 -3.47 2.52 -32.17
N LYS A 478 -2.23 2.97 -32.42
CA LYS A 478 -1.05 2.11 -32.64
C LYS A 478 -0.75 1.10 -31.53
N TYR A 479 -1.30 1.28 -30.32
CA TYR A 479 -1.18 0.30 -29.23
C TYR A 479 -2.25 -0.78 -29.31
N CYS A 480 -3.34 -0.54 -30.03
CA CYS A 480 -4.44 -1.47 -30.22
C CYS A 480 -4.44 -2.02 -31.65
N THR A 481 -3.38 -2.75 -32.01
CA THR A 481 -3.20 -3.25 -33.37
C THR A 481 -3.46 -4.74 -33.52
N ARG A 482 -3.53 -5.49 -32.40
CA ARG A 482 -3.69 -6.94 -32.43
C ARG A 482 -4.64 -7.42 -31.34
N TYR A 483 -5.40 -8.47 -31.66
CA TYR A 483 -6.20 -9.27 -30.75
C TYR A 483 -5.89 -10.74 -31.02
N GLU A 484 -5.28 -11.43 -30.05
CA GLU A 484 -4.71 -12.76 -30.24
C GLU A 484 -3.82 -12.81 -31.50
N ASN A 485 -4.19 -13.56 -32.53
CA ASN A 485 -3.45 -13.67 -33.79
C ASN A 485 -4.06 -12.83 -34.94
N LYS A 486 -4.97 -11.90 -34.63
CA LYS A 486 -5.68 -11.09 -35.62
C LYS A 486 -5.29 -9.63 -35.52
N THR A 487 -5.02 -8.99 -36.65
CA THR A 487 -4.89 -7.54 -36.73
C THR A 487 -6.25 -6.90 -36.48
N VAL A 488 -6.28 -5.84 -35.67
CA VAL A 488 -7.47 -5.02 -35.42
C VAL A 488 -7.21 -3.59 -35.88
N SER A 489 -8.28 -2.92 -36.30
CA SER A 489 -8.26 -1.60 -36.92
C SER A 489 -8.38 -0.45 -35.93
N SER A 490 -8.81 -0.72 -34.68
CA SER A 490 -8.99 0.30 -33.65
C SER A 490 -9.01 -0.27 -32.23
N CYS A 491 -8.80 0.59 -31.23
CA CYS A 491 -9.02 0.21 -29.83
C CYS A 491 -10.48 -0.17 -29.54
N GLY A 492 -11.46 0.45 -30.21
CA GLY A 492 -12.87 0.10 -30.04
C GLY A 492 -13.16 -1.35 -30.44
N GLU A 493 -12.54 -1.80 -31.54
CA GLU A 493 -12.59 -3.19 -31.98
C GLU A 493 -11.94 -4.13 -30.96
N LEU A 494 -10.72 -3.83 -30.49
CA LEU A 494 -10.02 -4.64 -29.48
C LEU A 494 -10.84 -4.79 -28.20
N PHE A 495 -11.39 -3.70 -27.68
CA PHE A 495 -12.19 -3.72 -26.46
C PHE A 495 -13.49 -4.49 -26.65
N TYR A 496 -14.16 -4.34 -27.80
CA TYR A 496 -15.35 -5.12 -28.13
C TYR A 496 -15.04 -6.61 -28.22
N LEU A 497 -13.98 -7.02 -28.91
CA LEU A 497 -13.59 -8.44 -29.04
C LEU A 497 -13.25 -9.04 -27.67
N SER A 498 -12.56 -8.27 -26.82
CA SER A 498 -12.29 -8.65 -25.42
C SER A 498 -13.58 -8.82 -24.62
N LEU A 499 -14.57 -7.97 -24.83
CA LEU A 499 -15.88 -8.08 -24.17
C LEU A 499 -16.71 -9.24 -24.71
N ARG A 500 -16.65 -9.51 -26.02
CA ARG A 500 -17.30 -10.67 -26.64
C ARG A 500 -16.79 -11.98 -26.07
N ASP A 501 -15.49 -12.12 -25.89
CA ASP A 501 -14.94 -13.35 -25.31
C ASP A 501 -15.20 -13.41 -23.79
N THR A 502 -15.39 -12.26 -23.14
CA THR A 502 -15.98 -12.20 -21.78
C THR A 502 -17.42 -12.68 -21.76
N ALA A 503 -18.26 -12.24 -22.68
CA ALA A 503 -19.63 -12.71 -22.81
C ALA A 503 -19.68 -14.25 -22.95
N LYS A 504 -18.77 -14.86 -23.73
CA LYS A 504 -18.70 -16.32 -23.86
C LYS A 504 -18.44 -17.04 -22.53
N GLU A 505 -17.50 -16.54 -21.72
CA GLU A 505 -17.19 -17.11 -20.39
C GLU A 505 -18.38 -17.04 -19.42
N PHE A 506 -19.19 -16.00 -19.55
CA PHE A 506 -20.41 -15.81 -18.77
C PHE A 506 -21.67 -16.32 -19.48
N THR A 507 -21.57 -17.07 -20.58
CA THR A 507 -22.75 -17.65 -21.25
C THR A 507 -22.95 -19.08 -20.81
N GLN A 508 -24.12 -19.40 -20.26
CA GLN A 508 -24.52 -20.76 -19.94
C GLN A 508 -25.92 -21.04 -20.48
N LYS A 509 -26.09 -22.13 -21.23
CA LYS A 509 -27.37 -22.50 -21.87
C LYS A 509 -28.00 -21.35 -22.66
N GLY A 510 -27.15 -20.56 -23.34
CA GLY A 510 -27.55 -19.43 -24.17
C GLY A 510 -28.03 -18.19 -23.42
N LYS A 511 -27.79 -18.08 -22.11
CA LYS A 511 -28.13 -16.92 -21.28
C LYS A 511 -26.89 -16.37 -20.57
N LEU A 512 -26.91 -15.07 -20.28
CA LEU A 512 -25.92 -14.43 -19.42
C LEU A 512 -26.04 -14.96 -18.00
N ARG A 513 -24.95 -15.51 -17.46
CA ARG A 513 -24.80 -15.97 -16.09
C ARG A 513 -24.38 -14.80 -15.21
N GLU A 514 -25.10 -14.61 -14.11
CA GLU A 514 -24.77 -13.63 -13.09
C GLU A 514 -23.91 -14.28 -12.01
N ILE A 515 -22.60 -14.01 -12.06
CA ILE A 515 -21.64 -14.48 -11.04
C ILE A 515 -21.33 -13.28 -10.14
N GLN A 516 -21.67 -13.40 -8.87
CA GLN A 516 -21.36 -12.38 -7.87
C GLN A 516 -19.84 -12.33 -7.63
N TRP A 517 -19.33 -11.14 -7.31
CA TRP A 517 -17.90 -10.91 -7.13
C TRP A 517 -17.29 -11.85 -6.09
N GLY A 518 -17.93 -12.02 -4.93
CA GLY A 518 -17.47 -12.90 -3.86
C GLY A 518 -17.41 -14.39 -4.22
N GLN A 519 -18.02 -14.82 -5.32
CA GLN A 519 -17.91 -16.21 -5.81
C GLN A 519 -16.59 -16.46 -6.55
N ILE A 520 -15.99 -15.40 -7.11
CA ILE A 520 -14.74 -15.43 -7.87
C ILE A 520 -13.70 -14.47 -7.31
N HIS A 521 -13.87 -14.00 -6.08
CA HIS A 521 -12.92 -13.14 -5.38
C HIS A 521 -12.96 -13.48 -3.89
N ARG A 522 -11.89 -14.13 -3.43
CA ARG A 522 -11.78 -14.64 -2.07
C ARG A 522 -10.48 -14.20 -1.44
N ALA A 523 -10.51 -13.75 -0.20
CA ALA A 523 -9.30 -13.57 0.61
C ALA A 523 -8.70 -14.94 0.93
N MET A 524 -7.39 -15.07 0.75
CA MET A 524 -6.64 -16.32 0.83
C MET A 524 -5.66 -16.28 2.00
N TYR A 525 -5.77 -17.23 2.92
CA TYR A 525 -4.96 -17.29 4.14
C TYR A 525 -4.22 -18.62 4.21
N SER A 526 -2.88 -18.59 4.19
CA SER A 526 -2.04 -19.79 4.11
C SER A 526 -1.16 -19.96 5.35
N TYR A 527 -1.02 -21.20 5.85
CA TYR A 527 -0.06 -21.57 6.89
C TYR A 527 1.35 -21.66 6.30
N GLY A 528 2.12 -20.58 6.31
CA GLY A 528 3.51 -20.60 5.83
C GLY A 528 4.44 -21.36 6.80
N PRO A 529 5.31 -22.31 6.35
CA PRO A 529 5.43 -22.92 5.03
C PRO A 529 4.60 -24.21 4.84
N PHE A 530 3.86 -24.64 5.87
CA PHE A 530 3.18 -25.93 5.94
C PHE A 530 2.15 -26.18 4.83
N SER A 531 1.49 -25.13 4.34
CA SER A 531 0.49 -25.22 3.27
C SER A 531 1.06 -25.70 1.93
N LYS A 532 2.39 -25.75 1.78
CA LYS A 532 3.05 -26.33 0.59
C LYS A 532 3.13 -27.86 0.60
N SER A 533 2.94 -28.51 1.74
CA SER A 533 2.98 -29.97 1.85
C SER A 533 1.59 -30.57 1.72
N GLU A 534 1.37 -31.45 0.73
CA GLU A 534 0.08 -32.13 0.55
C GLU A 534 -0.35 -32.90 1.81
N MET A 535 0.60 -33.56 2.48
CA MET A 535 0.34 -34.28 3.72
C MET A 535 -0.14 -33.34 4.83
N LEU A 536 0.50 -32.19 5.02
CA LEU A 536 0.11 -31.24 6.06
C LEU A 536 -1.21 -30.54 5.73
N GLN A 537 -1.50 -30.29 4.45
CA GLN A 537 -2.82 -29.79 4.04
C GLN A 537 -3.95 -30.75 4.47
N LYS A 538 -3.75 -32.07 4.31
CA LYS A 538 -4.72 -33.09 4.78
C LYS A 538 -4.90 -33.11 6.30
N LEU A 539 -3.91 -32.61 7.06
CA LEU A 539 -3.96 -32.48 8.52
C LEU A 539 -4.48 -31.12 9.00
N GLY A 540 -5.03 -30.28 8.10
CA GLY A 540 -5.62 -28.99 8.43
C GLY A 540 -4.74 -27.78 8.15
N PHE A 541 -3.46 -27.96 7.78
CA PHE A 541 -2.54 -26.85 7.44
C PHE A 541 -2.75 -26.29 6.03
N GLY A 542 -3.95 -26.45 5.48
CA GLY A 542 -4.33 -25.97 4.15
C GLY A 542 -4.63 -24.48 4.11
N THR A 543 -4.74 -23.96 2.89
CA THR A 543 -5.16 -22.58 2.67
C THR A 543 -6.66 -22.41 2.94
N ARG A 544 -7.01 -21.40 3.73
CA ARG A 544 -8.40 -20.99 4.00
C ARG A 544 -8.82 -19.86 3.07
N TYR A 545 -10.12 -19.82 2.77
CA TYR A 545 -10.71 -18.84 1.86
C TYR A 545 -11.96 -18.20 2.45
N THR A 546 -12.12 -16.90 2.23
CA THR A 546 -13.32 -16.14 2.63
C THR A 546 -13.77 -15.31 1.44
N SER A 547 -15.06 -15.36 1.10
CA SER A 547 -15.62 -14.49 0.05
C SER A 547 -15.60 -13.04 0.51
N VAL A 548 -15.08 -12.14 -0.34
CA VAL A 548 -14.86 -10.73 0.04
C VAL A 548 -15.30 -9.79 -1.07
N GLY A 549 -15.62 -8.55 -0.68
CA GLY A 549 -15.72 -7.42 -1.60
C GLY A 549 -14.39 -6.67 -1.72
N GLY A 550 -14.38 -5.62 -2.53
CA GLY A 550 -13.24 -4.73 -2.70
C GLY A 550 -12.36 -5.02 -3.91
N SER A 551 -11.40 -4.12 -4.12
CA SER A 551 -10.30 -4.20 -5.09
C SER A 551 -9.03 -3.61 -4.45
N GLU A 552 -7.95 -3.48 -5.21
CA GLU A 552 -6.76 -2.74 -4.76
C GLU A 552 -6.99 -1.22 -4.56
N ASP A 553 -8.01 -0.65 -5.18
CA ASP A 553 -8.27 0.80 -5.22
C ASP A 553 -9.44 1.24 -4.32
N THR A 554 -10.19 0.30 -3.71
CA THR A 554 -11.27 0.55 -2.74
C THR A 554 -10.73 0.85 -1.34
N VAL A 555 -11.54 1.46 -0.47
CA VAL A 555 -11.17 1.63 0.95
C VAL A 555 -11.08 0.26 1.64
N HIS A 556 -12.08 -0.59 1.40
CA HIS A 556 -12.10 -1.98 1.83
C HIS A 556 -11.18 -2.83 0.93
N VAL A 557 -9.87 -2.80 1.17
CA VAL A 557 -8.88 -3.35 0.22
C VAL A 557 -8.86 -4.88 0.24
N HIS A 558 -9.04 -5.46 -0.93
CA HIS A 558 -8.69 -6.85 -1.24
C HIS A 558 -8.00 -6.89 -2.61
N CYS A 559 -6.67 -6.86 -2.61
CA CYS A 559 -5.90 -6.82 -3.85
C CYS A 559 -5.96 -8.18 -4.55
N PHE A 560 -6.30 -8.23 -5.83
CA PHE A 560 -6.26 -9.46 -6.63
C PHE A 560 -5.20 -9.40 -7.73
N ASP A 561 -4.90 -10.57 -8.29
CA ASP A 561 -4.05 -10.73 -9.47
C ASP A 561 -4.93 -11.02 -10.69
N LEU A 562 -4.73 -10.30 -11.80
CA LEU A 562 -5.51 -10.55 -13.03
C LEU A 562 -5.11 -11.86 -13.74
N SER A 563 -3.96 -12.44 -13.43
CA SER A 563 -3.56 -13.76 -13.89
C SER A 563 -4.22 -14.90 -13.10
N ASP A 564 -4.73 -14.63 -11.89
CA ASP A 564 -5.50 -15.60 -11.13
C ASP A 564 -6.92 -15.73 -11.74
N PRO A 565 -7.33 -16.92 -12.22
CA PRO A 565 -8.67 -17.11 -12.77
C PRO A 565 -9.80 -16.87 -11.75
N PHE A 566 -9.51 -16.99 -10.45
CA PHE A 566 -10.44 -16.77 -9.35
C PHE A 566 -10.14 -15.49 -8.57
N PHE A 567 -9.31 -14.59 -9.14
CA PHE A 567 -8.98 -13.28 -8.59
C PHE A 567 -8.75 -13.31 -7.07
N ASN A 568 -8.10 -14.34 -6.51
CA ASN A 568 -8.02 -14.44 -5.06
C ASN A 568 -7.12 -13.32 -4.52
N SER A 569 -7.44 -12.87 -3.31
CA SER A 569 -6.68 -11.84 -2.63
C SER A 569 -5.73 -12.42 -1.60
N GLY A 570 -4.43 -12.30 -1.86
CA GLY A 570 -3.38 -12.61 -0.89
C GLY A 570 -2.97 -11.41 -0.01
N ARG A 571 -3.77 -10.34 0.00
CA ARG A 571 -3.49 -9.11 0.76
C ARG A 571 -4.78 -8.34 1.06
N SER A 572 -5.05 -8.15 2.33
CA SER A 572 -6.16 -7.37 2.90
C SER A 572 -5.69 -6.60 4.13
N ALA A 573 -6.63 -5.99 4.86
CA ALA A 573 -6.35 -5.45 6.17
C ALA A 573 -6.10 -6.64 7.09
N ASN A 574 -4.99 -6.66 7.83
CA ASN A 574 -4.74 -7.73 8.80
C ASN A 574 -5.15 -7.31 10.22
N SER A 575 -5.35 -6.01 10.42
CA SER A 575 -5.92 -5.39 11.61
C SER A 575 -6.82 -4.23 11.19
N LYS A 576 -7.87 -3.97 11.97
CA LYS A 576 -8.76 -2.81 11.86
C LYS A 576 -8.96 -2.23 13.25
N LEU A 577 -8.62 -0.96 13.40
CA LEU A 577 -8.68 -0.21 14.66
C LEU A 577 -9.54 1.04 14.47
N VAL A 578 -10.50 1.25 15.35
CA VAL A 578 -11.21 2.52 15.52
C VAL A 578 -11.13 2.93 16.98
N VAL A 579 -10.61 4.12 17.27
CA VAL A 579 -10.52 4.68 18.61
C VAL A 579 -11.44 5.89 18.66
N ASP A 580 -12.50 5.85 19.46
CA ASP A 580 -13.24 7.03 19.88
C ASP A 580 -12.85 7.33 21.31
N HIS A 581 -12.11 8.41 21.54
CA HIS A 581 -11.64 8.78 22.89
C HIS A 581 -12.78 9.07 23.88
N GLY A 582 -14.02 9.19 23.39
CA GLY A 582 -15.22 9.32 24.21
C GLY A 582 -15.94 8.02 24.54
N GLU A 583 -15.60 6.92 23.88
CA GLU A 583 -16.30 5.64 24.00
C GLU A 583 -15.35 4.48 24.28
N GLY A 584 -14.30 4.32 23.48
CA GLY A 584 -13.29 3.28 23.66
C GLY A 584 -12.57 2.90 22.38
N THR A 585 -11.91 1.74 22.42
CA THR A 585 -11.13 1.21 21.30
C THR A 585 -11.79 -0.04 20.74
N TYR A 586 -12.08 -0.01 19.44
CA TYR A 586 -12.62 -1.13 18.68
C TYR A 586 -11.52 -1.75 17.83
N LEU A 587 -11.37 -3.08 17.90
CA LEU A 587 -10.28 -3.79 17.25
C LEU A 587 -10.76 -5.13 16.68
N SER A 588 -10.19 -5.52 15.54
CA SER A 588 -10.27 -6.90 15.01
C SER A 588 -9.02 -7.21 14.21
N ILE A 589 -8.53 -8.44 14.28
CA ILE A 589 -7.53 -9.01 13.38
C ILE A 589 -8.16 -10.00 12.41
N ASP A 590 -7.49 -10.28 11.30
CA ASP A 590 -8.03 -11.00 10.13
C ASP A 590 -8.16 -12.52 10.29
N THR A 591 -7.59 -13.12 11.34
CA THR A 591 -7.67 -14.56 11.58
C THR A 591 -8.26 -14.87 12.96
N GLY A 592 -7.43 -15.06 13.98
CA GLY A 592 -7.82 -15.31 15.35
C GLY A 592 -6.64 -15.05 16.28
N ILE A 593 -6.90 -14.95 17.59
CA ILE A 593 -5.86 -14.58 18.56
C ILE A 593 -4.84 -15.69 18.83
N SER A 594 -5.17 -16.94 18.50
CA SER A 594 -4.34 -18.11 18.76
C SER A 594 -3.65 -18.62 17.51
N GLU A 595 -2.33 -18.77 17.56
CA GLU A 595 -1.55 -19.40 16.49
C GLU A 595 -1.65 -20.93 16.51
N ASN A 596 -2.19 -21.52 17.58
CA ASN A 596 -2.46 -22.95 17.67
C ASN A 596 -3.66 -23.32 16.78
N ILE A 597 -3.42 -24.14 15.75
CA ILE A 597 -4.41 -24.59 14.77
C ILE A 597 -5.58 -25.38 15.38
N PHE A 598 -5.38 -26.00 16.53
CA PHE A 598 -6.42 -26.74 17.25
C PHE A 598 -7.27 -25.86 18.17
N SER A 599 -6.90 -24.60 18.34
CA SER A 599 -7.69 -23.63 19.08
C SER A 599 -8.91 -23.20 18.28
N GLY A 600 -10.06 -23.08 18.95
CA GLY A 600 -11.23 -22.40 18.39
C GLY A 600 -10.91 -20.97 17.95
N HIS A 601 -9.89 -20.34 18.55
CA HIS A 601 -9.50 -18.96 18.27
C HIS A 601 -8.39 -18.80 17.23
N ASN A 602 -8.21 -19.77 16.32
CA ASN A 602 -7.22 -19.65 15.24
C ASN A 602 -7.72 -18.82 14.04
N PHE A 603 -9.03 -18.82 13.80
CA PHE A 603 -9.62 -18.21 12.60
C PHE A 603 -11.05 -17.71 12.82
N ASP A 604 -11.51 -17.63 14.06
CA ASP A 604 -12.87 -17.26 14.47
C ASP A 604 -13.19 -15.77 14.29
N LEU A 605 -12.18 -14.90 14.25
CA LEU A 605 -12.37 -13.47 14.03
C LEU A 605 -12.50 -13.10 12.54
N ASN A 606 -12.16 -14.01 11.62
CA ASN A 606 -12.08 -13.70 10.19
C ASN A 606 -13.40 -13.17 9.59
N GLU A 607 -14.54 -13.76 9.94
CA GLU A 607 -15.85 -13.33 9.43
C GLU A 607 -16.18 -11.91 9.91
N ARG A 608 -16.06 -11.67 11.23
CA ARG A 608 -16.24 -10.34 11.83
C ARG A 608 -15.29 -9.31 11.23
N HIS A 609 -14.02 -9.66 11.09
CA HIS A 609 -13.02 -8.79 10.51
C HIS A 609 -13.37 -8.40 9.07
N THR A 610 -13.77 -9.38 8.25
CA THR A 610 -14.19 -9.17 6.86
C THR A 610 -15.39 -8.23 6.80
N ASN A 611 -16.37 -8.43 7.68
CA ASN A 611 -17.54 -7.56 7.76
C ASN A 611 -17.29 -6.23 8.47
N THR A 612 -16.08 -5.99 9.01
CA THR A 612 -15.75 -4.79 9.79
C THR A 612 -16.61 -4.66 11.07
N ASP A 613 -16.97 -5.80 11.67
CA ASP A 613 -17.67 -5.90 12.94
C ASP A 613 -16.64 -5.94 14.08
N LEU A 614 -16.10 -4.77 14.42
CA LEU A 614 -14.99 -4.64 15.36
C LEU A 614 -15.44 -4.84 16.82
N ILE A 615 -14.56 -5.40 17.65
CA ILE A 615 -14.84 -5.70 19.05
C ILE A 615 -14.39 -4.52 19.92
N LEU A 616 -15.28 -4.03 20.78
CA LEU A 616 -14.92 -3.05 21.81
C LEU A 616 -14.03 -3.72 22.87
N MET A 617 -12.81 -3.19 23.03
CA MET A 617 -11.80 -3.72 23.95
C MET A 617 -12.11 -3.32 25.39
N LYS A 618 -12.72 -4.25 26.14
CA LYS A 618 -13.08 -4.12 27.56
C LYS A 618 -11.84 -3.89 28.45
N SER A 619 -12.05 -3.29 29.62
CA SER A 619 -11.05 -3.20 30.69
C SER A 619 -10.84 -4.53 31.42
N LEU A 620 -9.72 -4.68 32.13
CA LEU A 620 -9.47 -5.89 32.92
C LEU A 620 -10.60 -6.12 33.92
N LYS A 621 -11.05 -5.06 34.59
CA LYS A 621 -12.19 -5.14 35.53
C LYS A 621 -13.47 -5.62 34.85
N GLU A 622 -13.78 -5.11 33.66
CA GLU A 622 -14.94 -5.54 32.89
C GLU A 622 -14.81 -6.98 32.40
N VAL A 623 -13.63 -7.41 31.95
CA VAL A 623 -13.36 -8.79 31.56
C VAL A 623 -13.51 -9.74 32.75
N MET A 624 -12.96 -9.37 33.92
CA MET A 624 -13.05 -10.17 35.14
C MET A 624 -14.49 -10.31 35.66
N ALA A 625 -15.35 -9.33 35.38
CA ALA A 625 -16.77 -9.37 35.70
C ALA A 625 -17.64 -9.99 34.58
N SER A 626 -17.06 -10.25 33.41
CA SER A 626 -17.78 -10.70 32.21
C SER A 626 -18.05 -12.20 32.26
N ALA A 627 -19.24 -12.62 31.83
CA ALA A 627 -19.55 -14.02 31.57
C ALA A 627 -18.73 -14.60 30.40
N ASP A 628 -18.27 -13.73 29.49
CA ASP A 628 -17.44 -14.08 28.33
C ASP A 628 -15.95 -14.40 28.68
N LYS A 629 -15.58 -14.46 29.96
CA LYS A 629 -14.20 -14.78 30.36
C LYS A 629 -13.93 -16.27 30.15
N GLU A 630 -13.05 -16.59 29.20
CA GLU A 630 -12.70 -17.98 28.88
C GLU A 630 -11.60 -18.56 29.77
N ALA A 631 -10.59 -17.75 30.14
CA ALA A 631 -9.46 -18.18 30.97
C ALA A 631 -8.91 -17.04 31.83
N ASP A 632 -8.26 -17.38 32.94
CA ASP A 632 -7.53 -16.48 33.84
C ASP A 632 -6.25 -17.17 34.31
N ILE A 633 -5.09 -16.60 33.97
CA ILE A 633 -3.78 -17.13 34.33
C ILE A 633 -3.06 -16.07 35.16
N LYS A 634 -2.71 -16.43 36.40
CA LYS A 634 -1.90 -15.60 37.29
C LYS A 634 -0.47 -16.11 37.29
N ILE A 635 0.45 -15.25 36.87
CA ILE A 635 1.88 -15.51 36.90
C ILE A 635 2.47 -14.65 38.03
N ASN A 636 2.93 -15.31 39.09
CA ASN A 636 3.70 -14.63 40.13
C ASN A 636 5.16 -14.65 39.70
N ALA A 637 5.71 -13.46 39.42
CA ALA A 637 7.10 -13.29 38.98
C ALA A 637 8.09 -13.46 40.13
#